data_AF-A0A952V3U5-F1
#
_entry.id   AF-A0A952V3U5-F1
#
_cell.length_a   1.000
_cell.length_b   1.000
_cell.length_c   1.000
_cell.angle_alpha   90.00
_cell.angle_beta   90.00
_cell.angle_gamma   90.00
#
_symmetry.space_group_name_H-M   'P 1'
#
loop_
_entity.id
_entity.type
_entity.pdbx_description
1 polymer ?
#
loop_
_entity_poly.entity_id
_entity_poly.type
_entity_poly.pdbx_seq_one_letter_code
_entity_poly.pdbx_strand_id
1 'polypeptide(L)'
;MQQPVPPPPPEIASFSYGKQTRRDPNDLCEPVEENLARAAKAIVAGSSAAPIPHRAWDPSKPPKYMDIVDRRYSLTSVEKAMLKKNGFVVPARLSEPGYAYALHDVYQSQLPVFISADAVLHAIYKGNDSVFVEAELALLEPLERALGKMHAAIERGGYPSEVALDLDLYLTVARQLLAGDATEIEPRFKSTDPKPFVERAEAGNGGLVNTTMFGRARMIDWSQYTPRGHYAGNFDLERWFRAVTWLSRLELNLVSRASRSSQPGLVPNPEETPREAVDALALADTAERAGVLADLDRIELLWSELAGKREDVSLRSLLALKKQANITTFAIPDAADKVKAAIGGNFQRTTRMHYMPQGSLPLPAIATMIGPRAVPDAAVSTYLVHATVSGRAMPSFADLLFMLGNDRAKPWLANDLAAFPALQANLDRGRGELGAIPPADVYGAWLGAVRAISAPNEGEKPSFMKTAAYEDMKVNTTVAAYGQLRHNYVLVAGQPYDEGGCEIPDGYVEPALALYESLVTYAQRGGAAMKAIGASKESVEYFARLEKTLGVLVAIVKDELAGRPLSEEEKRWLSMTTEIVPPSSLGPGSYDGWYFDLFRDLHDAFSEHAFVADWFTSSNASAVVYAGAKEPRLGLFVVDAGGPPRVMVGPVARAFEHVGSLDGRLTDKDASKVGAMREPWAASYTAPAPPPPPLQIVNLWDGGETERRYAVRSTRALSGVTLELLGHHREKLAAQTANVGTAWSVVTMKVKADEWAEVLRVRHGESVQMIQNRFGTITESYGGMPDLTYEEADTVRQKLDNSATK
;
A
#
# COMPACT_ATOMS: atom_id res chain seq x y z
N MET A 1 5.75 -13.62 -28.26
CA MET A 1 6.42 -14.90 -28.61
C MET A 1 7.02 -15.45 -27.34
N GLN A 2 6.32 -16.38 -26.68
CA GLN A 2 6.82 -17.06 -25.47
C GLN A 2 7.89 -18.07 -25.92
N GLN A 3 9.08 -17.99 -25.32
CA GLN A 3 10.04 -19.08 -25.42
C GLN A 3 9.48 -20.30 -24.67
N PRO A 4 9.67 -21.53 -25.19
CA PRO A 4 9.20 -22.72 -24.52
C PRO A 4 9.96 -22.90 -23.20
N VAL A 5 9.20 -23.12 -22.13
CA VAL A 5 9.72 -23.52 -20.82
C VAL A 5 10.51 -24.83 -21.02
N PRO A 6 11.78 -24.93 -20.57
CA PRO A 6 12.50 -26.19 -20.63
C PRO A 6 11.75 -27.24 -19.78
N PRO A 7 11.68 -28.51 -20.22
CA PRO A 7 10.98 -29.54 -19.47
C PRO A 7 11.56 -29.62 -18.05
N PRO A 8 10.73 -29.92 -17.04
CA PRO A 8 11.23 -30.19 -15.70
C PRO A 8 12.29 -31.30 -15.77
N PRO A 9 13.31 -31.29 -14.90
CA PRO A 9 14.15 -32.47 -14.75
C PRO A 9 13.23 -33.66 -14.48
N PRO A 10 13.50 -34.84 -15.08
CA PRO A 10 12.67 -36.01 -14.86
C PRO A 10 12.51 -36.24 -13.36
N GLU A 11 11.29 -36.58 -12.94
CA GLU A 11 10.99 -37.03 -11.57
C GLU A 11 12.15 -37.90 -11.09
N ILE A 12 12.61 -37.65 -9.86
CA ILE A 12 13.52 -38.56 -9.17
C ILE A 12 12.72 -39.83 -8.82
N ALA A 13 12.27 -40.56 -9.84
CA ALA A 13 12.24 -42.00 -9.77
C ALA A 13 13.64 -42.38 -9.27
N SER A 14 13.70 -43.09 -8.15
CA SER A 14 14.93 -43.65 -7.62
C SER A 14 15.70 -44.29 -8.77
N PHE A 15 16.66 -43.55 -9.34
CA PHE A 15 17.65 -44.13 -10.22
C PHE A 15 18.40 -45.09 -9.29
N SER A 16 18.01 -46.37 -9.33
CA SER A 16 18.92 -47.41 -8.92
C SER A 16 20.10 -47.23 -9.86
N TYR A 17 21.13 -46.54 -9.39
CA TYR A 17 22.42 -46.50 -10.07
C TYR A 17 22.83 -47.96 -10.21
N GLY A 18 22.57 -48.55 -11.37
CA GLY A 18 23.11 -49.85 -11.73
C GLY A 18 24.61 -49.76 -11.48
N LYS A 19 25.15 -50.68 -10.67
CA LYS A 19 26.53 -50.72 -10.16
C LYS A 19 27.41 -49.65 -10.82
N GLN A 20 27.48 -48.45 -10.24
CA GLN A 20 28.46 -47.46 -10.68
C GLN A 20 29.81 -48.18 -10.62
N THR A 21 30.51 -48.27 -11.76
CA THR A 21 31.92 -48.63 -11.76
C THR A 21 32.60 -47.62 -10.85
N ARG A 22 32.97 -48.06 -9.64
CA ARG A 22 33.61 -47.19 -8.63
C ARG A 22 34.84 -46.59 -9.30
N ARG A 23 34.86 -45.28 -9.50
CA ARG A 23 36.01 -44.56 -10.08
C ARG A 23 37.23 -44.81 -9.21
N ASP A 24 38.41 -44.83 -9.82
CA ASP A 24 39.63 -45.25 -9.14
C ASP A 24 40.02 -44.25 -8.03
N PRO A 25 39.98 -44.64 -6.74
CA PRO A 25 40.40 -43.76 -5.64
C PRO A 25 41.91 -43.50 -5.63
N ASN A 26 42.69 -44.17 -6.48
CA ASN A 26 44.11 -43.90 -6.68
C ASN A 26 44.37 -42.81 -7.73
N ASP A 27 43.40 -42.49 -8.60
CA ASP A 27 43.51 -41.33 -9.49
C ASP A 27 43.21 -40.06 -8.70
N LEU A 28 44.25 -39.27 -8.41
CA LEU A 28 44.16 -38.05 -7.62
C LEU A 28 43.32 -36.94 -8.29
N CYS A 29 43.06 -37.04 -9.59
CA CYS A 29 42.28 -36.07 -10.35
C CYS A 29 40.77 -36.37 -10.36
N GLU A 30 40.36 -37.55 -9.89
CA GLU A 30 38.95 -37.94 -9.80
C GLU A 30 38.28 -37.32 -8.57
N PRO A 31 37.09 -36.68 -8.71
CA PRO A 31 36.35 -36.07 -7.61
C PRO A 31 35.56 -37.12 -6.81
N VAL A 32 36.22 -38.20 -6.39
CA VAL A 32 35.64 -39.23 -5.52
C VAL A 32 35.71 -38.82 -4.05
N GLU A 33 34.80 -39.36 -3.25
CA GLU A 33 34.64 -39.04 -1.83
C GLU A 33 35.95 -39.22 -1.04
N GLU A 34 36.72 -40.27 -1.32
CA GLU A 34 37.98 -40.54 -0.64
C GLU A 34 39.05 -39.47 -0.92
N ASN A 35 39.13 -38.99 -2.16
CA ASN A 35 40.04 -37.92 -2.56
C ASN A 35 39.64 -36.60 -1.93
N LEU A 36 38.34 -36.28 -1.97
CA LEU A 36 37.78 -35.07 -1.35
C LEU A 36 37.99 -35.08 0.17
N ALA A 37 37.68 -36.18 0.85
CA ALA A 37 37.86 -36.32 2.30
C ALA A 37 39.34 -36.21 2.71
N ARG A 38 40.24 -36.85 1.95
CA ARG A 38 41.69 -36.74 2.19
C ARG A 38 42.17 -35.30 2.02
N ALA A 39 41.77 -34.63 0.94
CA ALA A 39 42.12 -33.24 0.69
C ALA A 39 41.54 -32.30 1.76
N ALA A 40 40.26 -32.46 2.09
CA ALA A 40 39.57 -31.67 3.12
C ALA A 40 40.25 -31.80 4.47
N LYS A 41 40.60 -33.02 4.89
CA LYS A 41 41.34 -33.26 6.13
C LYS A 41 42.69 -32.56 6.15
N ALA A 42 43.44 -32.62 5.04
CA ALA A 42 44.73 -31.94 4.92
C ALA A 42 44.59 -30.41 4.97
N ILE A 43 43.55 -29.85 4.32
CA ILE A 43 43.28 -28.40 4.31
C ILE A 43 42.92 -27.91 5.71
N VAL A 44 42.01 -28.61 6.41
CA VAL A 44 41.57 -28.24 7.76
C VAL A 44 42.70 -28.36 8.79
N ALA A 45 43.66 -29.27 8.58
CA ALA A 45 44.85 -29.39 9.42
C ALA A 45 45.78 -28.16 9.35
N GLY A 46 45.59 -27.27 8.38
CA GLY A 46 46.34 -26.04 8.22
C GLY A 46 47.64 -26.21 7.40
N SER A 47 48.13 -25.10 6.85
CA SER A 47 49.39 -25.06 6.10
C SER A 47 50.50 -24.46 6.95
N SER A 48 51.70 -25.04 6.89
CA SER A 48 52.92 -24.48 7.47
C SER A 48 53.72 -23.60 6.49
N ALA A 49 53.20 -23.39 5.27
CA ALA A 49 53.88 -22.62 4.25
C ALA A 49 53.84 -21.12 4.55
N ALA A 50 54.97 -20.42 4.36
CA ALA A 50 55.03 -18.98 4.51
C ALA A 50 54.22 -18.26 3.40
N PRO A 51 53.59 -17.11 3.69
CA PRO A 51 52.93 -16.29 2.68
C PRO A 51 53.90 -15.85 1.57
N ILE A 52 53.42 -15.87 0.33
CA ILE A 52 54.17 -15.35 -0.83
C ILE A 52 53.83 -13.86 -0.97
N PRO A 53 54.81 -12.97 -1.27
CA PRO A 53 54.52 -11.55 -1.46
C PRO A 53 53.52 -11.26 -2.59
N HIS A 54 52.51 -10.41 -2.31
CA HIS A 54 51.57 -9.93 -3.32
C HIS A 54 52.27 -9.25 -4.50
N ARG A 55 51.84 -9.59 -5.71
CA ARG A 55 52.12 -8.79 -6.91
C ARG A 55 50.84 -8.54 -7.68
N ALA A 56 50.46 -7.27 -7.80
CA ALA A 56 49.32 -6.88 -8.63
C ALA A 56 49.56 -7.28 -10.10
N TRP A 57 48.48 -7.69 -10.78
CA TRP A 57 48.54 -8.01 -12.20
C TRP A 57 48.84 -6.75 -13.02
N ASP A 58 49.74 -6.87 -13.99
CA ASP A 58 50.06 -5.86 -15.00
C ASP A 58 49.14 -6.06 -16.22
N PRO A 59 48.14 -5.18 -16.46
CA PRO A 59 47.16 -5.37 -17.53
C PRO A 59 47.75 -5.28 -18.95
N SER A 60 49.02 -4.91 -19.10
CA SER A 60 49.72 -4.95 -20.39
C SER A 60 50.18 -6.36 -20.77
N LYS A 61 50.18 -7.31 -19.82
CA LYS A 61 50.62 -8.69 -20.01
C LYS A 61 49.46 -9.65 -19.79
N PRO A 62 49.28 -10.67 -20.65
CA PRO A 62 48.26 -11.68 -20.42
C PRO A 62 48.54 -12.43 -19.10
N PRO A 63 47.53 -12.66 -18.24
CA PRO A 63 47.71 -13.46 -17.05
C PRO A 63 47.93 -14.93 -17.41
N LYS A 64 48.40 -15.72 -16.45
CA LYS A 64 48.56 -17.17 -16.62
C LYS A 64 47.20 -17.81 -17.01
N TYR A 65 47.24 -18.77 -17.93
CA TYR A 65 46.08 -19.49 -18.47
C TYR A 65 45.15 -18.69 -19.40
N MET A 66 45.51 -17.46 -19.78
CA MET A 66 44.69 -16.66 -20.70
C MET A 66 44.52 -17.31 -22.08
N ASP A 67 45.53 -18.05 -22.54
CA ASP A 67 45.52 -18.77 -23.82
C ASP A 67 44.47 -19.89 -23.85
N ILE A 68 44.37 -20.69 -22.79
CA ILE A 68 43.39 -21.78 -22.70
C ILE A 68 41.97 -21.27 -22.48
N VAL A 69 41.81 -20.17 -21.71
CA VAL A 69 40.53 -19.51 -21.49
C VAL A 69 40.03 -18.86 -22.78
N ASP A 70 40.87 -18.11 -23.50
CA ASP A 70 40.49 -17.46 -24.76
C ASP A 70 40.22 -18.51 -25.85
N ARG A 71 40.96 -19.61 -25.89
CA ARG A 71 40.67 -20.73 -26.79
C ARG A 71 39.30 -21.36 -26.50
N ARG A 72 38.92 -21.55 -25.23
CA ARG A 72 37.65 -22.18 -24.86
C ARG A 72 36.45 -21.27 -25.13
N TYR A 73 36.56 -19.98 -24.82
CA TYR A 73 35.42 -19.05 -24.84
C TYR A 73 35.45 -18.01 -25.97
N SER A 74 36.57 -17.88 -26.69
CA SER A 74 36.78 -16.90 -27.76
C SER A 74 36.38 -15.49 -27.31
N LEU A 75 37.09 -14.92 -26.33
CA LEU A 75 36.70 -13.66 -25.72
C LEU A 75 36.74 -12.53 -26.75
N THR A 76 35.68 -11.74 -26.80
CA THR A 76 35.55 -10.61 -27.72
C THR A 76 36.53 -9.50 -27.36
N SER A 77 36.78 -8.57 -28.29
CA SER A 77 37.62 -7.39 -28.02
C SER A 77 37.07 -6.55 -26.86
N VAL A 78 35.74 -6.44 -26.74
CA VAL A 78 35.07 -5.72 -25.64
C VAL A 78 35.25 -6.46 -24.32
N GLU A 79 35.06 -7.78 -24.29
CA GLU A 79 35.27 -8.60 -23.08
C GLU A 79 36.73 -8.52 -22.60
N LYS A 80 37.69 -8.61 -23.52
CA LYS A 80 39.13 -8.44 -23.24
C LYS A 80 39.44 -7.04 -22.70
N ALA A 81 38.82 -6.00 -23.25
CA ALA A 81 38.98 -4.63 -22.77
C ALA A 81 38.41 -4.45 -21.36
N MET A 82 37.25 -5.05 -21.04
CA MET A 82 36.68 -5.04 -19.70
C MET A 82 37.55 -5.80 -18.70
N LEU A 83 38.04 -6.99 -19.07
CA LEU A 83 38.97 -7.77 -18.25
C LEU A 83 40.25 -6.96 -17.94
N LYS A 84 40.81 -6.28 -18.93
CA LYS A 84 41.98 -5.40 -18.75
C LYS A 84 41.70 -4.23 -17.80
N LYS A 85 40.51 -3.62 -17.90
CA LYS A 85 40.11 -2.47 -17.09
C LYS A 85 39.81 -2.84 -15.64
N ASN A 86 39.02 -3.90 -15.44
CA ASN A 86 38.43 -4.24 -14.14
C ASN A 86 39.19 -5.35 -13.42
N GLY A 87 40.04 -6.10 -14.14
CA GLY A 87 40.62 -7.36 -13.64
C GLY A 87 39.66 -8.55 -13.68
N PHE A 88 38.43 -8.36 -14.16
CA PHE A 88 37.43 -9.40 -14.40
C PHE A 88 36.41 -8.96 -15.46
N VAL A 89 35.65 -9.91 -16.01
CA VAL A 89 34.49 -9.66 -16.89
C VAL A 89 33.47 -10.77 -16.70
N VAL A 90 32.18 -10.43 -16.79
CA VAL A 90 31.07 -11.40 -16.81
C VAL A 90 30.38 -11.29 -18.18
N PRO A 91 30.74 -12.13 -19.17
CA PRO A 91 30.19 -12.02 -20.52
C PRO A 91 28.71 -12.39 -20.56
N ALA A 92 27.84 -11.46 -20.96
CA ALA A 92 26.39 -11.69 -21.02
C ALA A 92 25.99 -12.85 -21.96
N ARG A 93 26.80 -13.15 -22.98
CA ARG A 93 26.57 -14.26 -23.93
C ARG A 93 26.89 -15.65 -23.35
N LEU A 94 27.67 -15.73 -22.28
CA LEU A 94 28.10 -17.01 -21.67
C LEU A 94 27.16 -17.34 -20.50
N SER A 95 25.88 -17.49 -20.81
CA SER A 95 24.86 -17.89 -19.86
C SER A 95 24.78 -19.41 -19.80
N GLU A 96 24.74 -19.94 -18.58
CA GLU A 96 24.63 -21.37 -18.30
C GLU A 96 23.29 -21.67 -17.60
N PRO A 97 22.67 -22.84 -17.82
CA PRO A 97 21.38 -23.18 -17.18
C PRO A 97 21.42 -23.24 -15.65
N GLY A 98 22.62 -23.38 -15.06
CA GLY A 98 22.80 -23.38 -13.61
C GLY A 98 24.26 -23.56 -13.21
N TYR A 99 24.55 -23.34 -11.91
CA TYR A 99 25.92 -23.35 -11.38
C TYR A 99 26.64 -24.70 -11.56
N ALA A 100 25.93 -25.82 -11.47
CA ALA A 100 26.53 -27.14 -11.67
C ALA A 100 27.04 -27.34 -13.11
N TYR A 101 26.26 -26.93 -14.11
CA TYR A 101 26.67 -26.97 -15.52
C TYR A 101 27.86 -26.04 -15.78
N ALA A 102 27.82 -24.82 -15.23
CA ALA A 102 28.92 -23.88 -15.35
C ALA A 102 30.24 -24.43 -14.75
N LEU A 103 30.18 -25.00 -13.55
CA LEU A 103 31.36 -25.60 -12.90
C LEU A 103 31.82 -26.88 -13.61
N HIS A 104 30.88 -27.68 -14.13
CA HIS A 104 31.21 -28.84 -14.95
C HIS A 104 31.92 -28.42 -16.24
N ASP A 105 31.48 -27.34 -16.89
CA ASP A 105 32.14 -26.83 -18.09
C ASP A 105 33.59 -26.42 -17.83
N VAL A 106 33.84 -25.73 -16.71
CA VAL A 106 35.17 -25.37 -16.24
C VAL A 106 36.02 -26.63 -15.99
N TYR A 107 35.45 -27.63 -15.31
CA TYR A 107 36.12 -28.89 -14.99
C TYR A 107 36.49 -29.70 -16.24
N GLN A 108 35.53 -29.98 -17.13
CA GLN A 108 35.76 -30.77 -18.35
C GLN A 108 36.72 -30.07 -19.31
N SER A 109 36.72 -28.74 -19.31
CA SER A 109 37.63 -27.92 -20.12
C SER A 109 39.02 -27.75 -19.48
N GLN A 110 39.25 -28.33 -18.30
CA GLN A 110 40.49 -28.23 -17.52
C GLN A 110 40.91 -26.77 -17.27
N LEU A 111 39.94 -25.89 -17.05
CA LEU A 111 40.19 -24.48 -16.79
C LEU A 111 40.43 -24.22 -15.30
N PRO A 112 41.18 -23.16 -14.93
CA PRO A 112 41.29 -22.72 -13.54
C PRO A 112 39.91 -22.34 -13.00
N VAL A 113 39.56 -22.85 -11.83
CA VAL A 113 38.24 -22.67 -11.23
C VAL A 113 38.17 -21.43 -10.34
N PHE A 114 37.07 -20.69 -10.45
CA PHE A 114 36.68 -19.64 -9.51
C PHE A 114 35.34 -20.02 -8.88
N ILE A 115 35.30 -20.14 -7.55
CA ILE A 115 34.08 -20.43 -6.80
C ILE A 115 33.55 -19.11 -6.24
N SER A 116 32.42 -18.63 -6.77
CA SER A 116 31.78 -17.41 -6.27
C SER A 116 30.94 -17.69 -5.03
N ALA A 117 30.69 -16.63 -4.24
CA ALA A 117 29.72 -16.70 -3.16
C ALA A 117 28.31 -17.01 -3.68
N ASP A 118 27.96 -16.53 -4.88
CA ASP A 118 26.65 -16.78 -5.49
C ASP A 118 26.38 -18.28 -5.69
N ALA A 119 27.38 -19.06 -6.12
CA ALA A 119 27.24 -20.49 -6.33
C ALA A 119 26.96 -21.24 -5.02
N VAL A 120 27.62 -20.82 -3.93
CA VAL A 120 27.42 -21.40 -2.59
C VAL A 120 26.07 -20.99 -2.01
N LEU A 121 25.71 -19.71 -2.13
CA LEU A 121 24.42 -19.18 -1.67
C LEU A 121 23.25 -19.84 -2.42
N HIS A 122 23.37 -20.04 -3.73
CA HIS A 122 22.39 -20.78 -4.51
C HIS A 122 22.25 -22.24 -4.03
N ALA A 123 23.35 -22.92 -3.72
CA ALA A 123 23.30 -24.28 -3.20
C ALA A 123 22.61 -24.35 -1.83
N ILE A 124 22.90 -23.41 -0.93
CA ILE A 124 22.21 -23.27 0.36
C ILE A 124 20.72 -22.98 0.15
N TYR A 125 20.39 -22.06 -0.77
CA TYR A 125 19.02 -21.74 -1.14
C TYR A 125 18.25 -22.98 -1.61
N LYS A 126 18.77 -23.74 -2.58
CA LYS A 126 18.08 -24.96 -3.06
C LYS A 126 18.02 -26.07 -2.02
N GLY A 127 19.03 -26.19 -1.16
CA GLY A 127 19.01 -27.12 -0.03
C GLY A 127 17.91 -26.76 0.96
N ASN A 128 17.85 -25.49 1.37
CA ASN A 128 16.83 -24.99 2.29
C ASN A 128 15.42 -25.09 1.70
N ASP A 129 15.25 -24.77 0.42
CA ASP A 129 14.01 -24.96 -0.34
C ASP A 129 13.47 -26.39 -0.22
N SER A 130 14.36 -27.39 -0.37
CA SER A 130 13.99 -28.80 -0.28
C SER A 130 13.64 -29.23 1.15
N VAL A 131 14.36 -28.70 2.15
CA VAL A 131 14.08 -28.96 3.57
C VAL A 131 12.73 -28.37 3.98
N PHE A 132 12.38 -27.17 3.50
CA PHE A 132 11.06 -26.57 3.71
C PHE A 132 9.96 -27.45 3.14
N VAL A 133 10.10 -27.88 1.88
CA VAL A 133 9.14 -28.78 1.23
C VAL A 133 8.92 -30.05 2.06
N GLU A 134 9.99 -30.72 2.48
CA GLU A 134 9.89 -31.94 3.29
C GLU A 134 9.21 -31.69 4.64
N ALA A 135 9.63 -30.64 5.35
CA ALA A 135 9.11 -30.31 6.67
C ALA A 135 7.62 -29.91 6.64
N GLU A 136 7.19 -29.14 5.63
CA GLU A 136 5.81 -28.68 5.51
C GLU A 136 4.87 -29.78 5.02
N LEU A 137 5.30 -30.63 4.07
CA LEU A 137 4.52 -31.81 3.67
C LEU A 137 4.29 -32.75 4.85
N ALA A 138 5.27 -32.90 5.75
CA ALA A 138 5.11 -33.67 6.98
C ALA A 138 4.08 -33.07 7.97
N LEU A 139 3.73 -31.79 7.82
CA LEU A 139 2.74 -31.09 8.65
C LEU A 139 1.33 -31.06 8.04
N LEU A 140 1.17 -31.48 6.77
CA LEU A 140 -0.11 -31.49 6.07
C LEU A 140 -1.14 -32.36 6.80
N GLU A 141 -0.84 -33.64 7.04
CA GLU A 141 -1.76 -34.55 7.74
C GLU A 141 -2.04 -34.11 9.20
N PRO A 142 -1.04 -33.69 10.01
CA PRO A 142 -1.31 -33.04 11.30
C PRO A 142 -2.28 -31.86 11.24
N LEU A 143 -2.13 -30.96 10.26
CA LEU A 143 -3.01 -29.81 10.11
C LEU A 143 -4.43 -30.23 9.69
N GLU A 144 -4.57 -31.14 8.71
CA GLU A 144 -5.87 -31.68 8.29
C GLU A 144 -6.62 -32.30 9.48
N ARG A 145 -5.93 -33.13 10.28
CA ARG A 145 -6.50 -33.73 11.49
C ARG A 145 -6.86 -32.69 12.54
N ALA A 146 -6.00 -31.69 12.75
CA ALA A 146 -6.25 -30.63 13.73
C ALA A 146 -7.50 -29.83 13.38
N LEU A 147 -7.61 -29.36 12.13
CA LEU A 147 -8.76 -28.62 11.63
C LEU A 147 -10.03 -29.47 11.68
N GLY A 148 -9.97 -30.74 11.28
CA GLY A 148 -11.12 -31.65 11.35
C GLY A 148 -11.65 -31.86 12.78
N LYS A 149 -10.75 -32.08 13.74
CA LYS A 149 -11.12 -32.24 15.16
C LYS A 149 -11.63 -30.95 15.79
N MET A 150 -11.03 -29.81 15.46
CA MET A 150 -11.50 -28.50 15.91
C MET A 150 -12.90 -28.21 15.36
N HIS A 151 -13.11 -28.41 14.07
CA HIS A 151 -14.41 -28.24 13.44
C HIS A 151 -15.48 -29.11 14.13
N ALA A 152 -15.15 -30.37 14.48
CA ALA A 152 -16.04 -31.24 15.25
C ALA A 152 -16.23 -30.86 16.73
N ALA A 153 -15.38 -30.00 17.29
CA ALA A 153 -15.45 -29.59 18.68
C ALA A 153 -16.31 -28.35 18.93
N ILE A 154 -16.68 -27.60 17.88
CA ILE A 154 -17.45 -26.34 18.00
C ILE A 154 -18.76 -26.55 18.79
N GLU A 155 -19.52 -27.59 18.45
CA GLU A 155 -20.80 -27.92 19.11
C GLU A 155 -20.68 -28.19 20.61
N ARG A 156 -19.49 -28.60 21.08
CA ARG A 156 -19.21 -28.88 22.50
C ARG A 156 -18.74 -27.66 23.30
N GLY A 157 -18.58 -26.51 22.63
CA GLY A 157 -17.99 -25.31 23.20
C GLY A 157 -18.96 -24.44 24.01
N GLY A 158 -20.26 -24.47 23.69
CA GLY A 158 -21.26 -23.61 24.32
C GLY A 158 -21.06 -22.12 24.00
N TYR A 159 -20.61 -21.81 22.78
CA TYR A 159 -20.36 -20.44 22.32
C TYR A 159 -21.67 -19.72 21.94
N PRO A 160 -21.73 -18.37 21.99
CA PRO A 160 -22.80 -17.60 21.36
C PRO A 160 -23.02 -18.03 19.92
N SER A 161 -24.26 -17.95 19.42
CA SER A 161 -24.62 -18.40 18.08
C SER A 161 -23.73 -17.80 17.00
N GLU A 162 -23.51 -16.50 17.07
CA GLU A 162 -22.74 -15.72 16.13
C GLU A 162 -21.24 -16.07 16.13
N VAL A 163 -20.70 -16.50 17.28
CA VAL A 163 -19.31 -16.98 17.43
C VAL A 163 -19.18 -18.40 16.88
N ALA A 164 -20.14 -19.27 17.16
CA ALA A 164 -20.15 -20.62 16.62
C ALA A 164 -20.21 -20.62 15.08
N LEU A 165 -21.02 -19.73 14.50
CA LEU A 165 -21.11 -19.54 13.04
C LEU A 165 -19.81 -19.01 12.43
N ASP A 166 -19.13 -18.08 13.12
CA ASP A 166 -17.86 -17.51 12.65
C ASP A 166 -16.71 -18.54 12.68
N LEU A 167 -16.62 -19.34 13.76
CA LEU A 167 -15.67 -20.44 13.87
C LEU A 167 -15.91 -21.51 12.80
N ASP A 168 -17.18 -21.83 12.55
CA ASP A 168 -17.60 -22.81 11.54
C ASP A 168 -17.18 -22.35 10.14
N LEU A 169 -17.44 -21.09 9.79
CA LEU A 169 -16.99 -20.48 8.54
C LEU A 169 -15.45 -20.49 8.44
N TYR A 170 -14.75 -20.00 9.46
CA TYR A 170 -13.28 -19.91 9.48
C TYR A 170 -12.62 -21.28 9.25
N LEU A 171 -13.09 -22.30 9.95
CA LEU A 171 -12.55 -23.66 9.86
C LEU A 171 -13.01 -24.37 8.59
N THR A 172 -14.21 -24.12 8.09
CA THR A 172 -14.69 -24.70 6.82
C THR A 172 -13.87 -24.19 5.64
N VAL A 173 -13.65 -22.88 5.54
CA VAL A 173 -12.81 -22.30 4.48
C VAL A 173 -11.39 -22.87 4.54
N ALA A 174 -10.78 -22.92 5.73
CA ALA A 174 -9.43 -23.49 5.91
C ALA A 174 -9.36 -24.96 5.46
N ARG A 175 -10.38 -25.75 5.80
CA ARG A 175 -10.46 -27.17 5.42
C ARG A 175 -10.70 -27.37 3.94
N GLN A 176 -11.56 -26.56 3.30
CA GLN A 176 -11.78 -26.62 1.85
C GLN A 176 -10.51 -26.25 1.09
N LEU A 177 -9.83 -25.16 1.49
CA LEU A 177 -8.55 -24.77 0.89
C LEU A 177 -7.47 -25.85 1.03
N LEU A 178 -7.43 -26.57 2.16
CA LEU A 178 -6.45 -27.64 2.40
C LEU A 178 -6.82 -28.94 1.68
N ALA A 179 -8.11 -29.24 1.53
CA ALA A 179 -8.59 -30.38 0.76
C ALA A 179 -8.42 -30.18 -0.76
N GLY A 180 -8.52 -28.93 -1.23
CA GLY A 180 -8.58 -28.59 -2.65
C GLY A 180 -9.84 -29.17 -3.32
N ASP A 181 -9.76 -29.48 -4.60
CA ASP A 181 -10.87 -30.05 -5.39
C ASP A 181 -11.38 -31.43 -4.91
N ALA A 182 -10.73 -32.03 -3.91
CA ALA A 182 -10.93 -33.42 -3.54
C ALA A 182 -12.19 -33.67 -2.69
N THR A 183 -12.77 -32.67 -2.02
CA THR A 183 -13.95 -32.89 -1.16
C THR A 183 -14.73 -31.61 -0.85
N GLU A 184 -16.05 -31.61 -1.08
CA GLU A 184 -16.94 -30.56 -0.59
C GLU A 184 -17.17 -30.74 0.92
N ILE A 185 -16.53 -29.88 1.70
CA ILE A 185 -16.62 -29.90 3.17
C ILE A 185 -17.72 -28.94 3.58
N GLU A 186 -18.84 -29.49 4.02
CA GLU A 186 -19.99 -28.70 4.46
C GLU A 186 -19.76 -28.01 5.83
N PRO A 187 -20.23 -26.76 6.00
CA PRO A 187 -20.36 -26.12 7.30
C PRO A 187 -21.25 -26.96 8.24
N ARG A 188 -20.96 -26.96 9.55
CA ARG A 188 -21.81 -27.67 10.53
C ARG A 188 -23.10 -26.95 10.83
N PHE A 189 -23.07 -25.63 10.78
CA PHE A 189 -24.25 -24.81 10.99
C PHE A 189 -24.69 -24.22 9.65
N LYS A 190 -26.00 -24.11 9.43
CA LYS A 190 -26.54 -23.38 8.26
C LYS A 190 -26.18 -21.90 8.41
N SER A 191 -25.05 -21.51 7.82
CA SER A 191 -24.38 -20.23 8.04
C SER A 191 -24.03 -19.56 6.71
N THR A 192 -23.19 -18.53 6.76
CA THR A 192 -22.62 -17.86 5.58
C THR A 192 -21.96 -18.87 4.65
N ASP A 193 -22.26 -18.79 3.36
CA ASP A 193 -21.64 -19.64 2.34
C ASP A 193 -20.10 -19.45 2.33
N PRO A 194 -19.29 -20.52 2.54
CA PRO A 194 -17.84 -20.43 2.48
C PRO A 194 -17.31 -20.22 1.06
N LYS A 195 -18.09 -20.60 0.03
CA LYS A 195 -17.65 -20.67 -1.37
C LYS A 195 -17.04 -19.35 -1.90
N PRO A 196 -17.63 -18.16 -1.68
CA PRO A 196 -17.04 -16.92 -2.17
C PRO A 196 -15.66 -16.61 -1.59
N PHE A 197 -15.35 -17.08 -0.37
CA PHE A 197 -14.03 -16.88 0.25
C PHE A 197 -13.01 -17.87 -0.28
N VAL A 198 -13.43 -19.12 -0.50
CA VAL A 198 -12.59 -20.16 -1.11
C VAL A 198 -12.23 -19.78 -2.53
N GLU A 199 -13.21 -19.42 -3.37
CA GLU A 199 -12.98 -19.01 -4.76
C GLU A 199 -12.01 -17.82 -4.87
N ARG A 200 -12.13 -16.83 -3.98
CA ARG A 200 -11.21 -15.67 -3.95
C ARG A 200 -9.79 -16.06 -3.52
N ALA A 201 -9.66 -16.90 -2.49
CA ALA A 201 -8.36 -17.40 -2.05
C ALA A 201 -7.70 -18.30 -3.12
N GLU A 202 -8.47 -19.13 -3.81
CA GLU A 202 -7.97 -19.99 -4.90
C GLU A 202 -7.52 -19.19 -6.12
N ALA A 203 -8.31 -18.19 -6.50
CA ALA A 203 -7.95 -17.25 -7.57
C ALA A 203 -6.66 -16.48 -7.26
N GLY A 204 -6.39 -16.19 -5.99
CA GLY A 204 -5.13 -15.61 -5.52
C GLY A 204 -4.83 -14.23 -6.12
N ASN A 205 -5.84 -13.48 -6.56
CA ASN A 205 -5.67 -12.20 -7.25
C ASN A 205 -6.71 -11.16 -6.76
N GLY A 206 -6.76 -9.98 -7.37
CA GLY A 206 -7.72 -8.92 -7.03
C GLY A 206 -7.27 -7.93 -5.95
N GLY A 207 -6.09 -8.13 -5.36
CA GLY A 207 -5.48 -7.19 -4.42
C GLY A 207 -6.34 -6.96 -3.16
N LEU A 208 -6.33 -5.73 -2.66
CA LEU A 208 -7.08 -5.31 -1.48
C LEU A 208 -8.58 -5.15 -1.80
N VAL A 209 -9.41 -5.99 -1.18
CA VAL A 209 -10.86 -5.98 -1.38
C VAL A 209 -11.59 -5.86 -0.04
N ASN A 210 -12.56 -4.95 0.02
CA ASN A 210 -13.46 -4.83 1.17
C ASN A 210 -14.37 -6.07 1.26
N THR A 211 -14.31 -6.74 2.40
CA THR A 211 -14.97 -8.02 2.66
C THR A 211 -15.67 -7.97 4.02
N THR A 212 -16.95 -8.33 4.07
CA THR A 212 -17.70 -8.42 5.33
C THR A 212 -17.57 -9.81 5.94
N MET A 213 -17.02 -9.90 7.14
CA MET A 213 -16.85 -11.14 7.89
C MET A 213 -16.72 -10.86 9.40
N PHE A 214 -17.23 -11.78 10.23
CA PHE A 214 -17.18 -11.71 11.70
C PHE A 214 -17.79 -10.41 12.25
N GLY A 215 -18.92 -10.00 11.66
CA GLY A 215 -19.69 -8.84 12.10
C GLY A 215 -19.16 -7.47 11.66
N ARG A 216 -18.13 -7.39 10.81
CA ARG A 216 -17.65 -6.11 10.26
C ARG A 216 -17.10 -6.22 8.84
N ALA A 217 -16.99 -5.07 8.17
CA ALA A 217 -16.19 -4.91 6.97
C ALA A 217 -14.68 -4.89 7.32
N ARG A 218 -13.85 -5.47 6.45
CA ARG A 218 -12.39 -5.49 6.54
C ARG A 218 -11.72 -5.52 5.17
N MET A 219 -10.52 -4.96 5.05
CA MET A 219 -9.70 -5.09 3.85
C MET A 219 -8.94 -6.42 3.87
N ILE A 220 -9.15 -7.27 2.85
CA ILE A 220 -8.38 -8.50 2.65
C ILE A 220 -7.59 -8.39 1.37
N ASP A 221 -6.28 -8.62 1.44
CA ASP A 221 -5.44 -8.74 0.25
C ASP A 221 -5.48 -10.17 -0.28
N TRP A 222 -6.33 -10.40 -1.28
CA TRP A 222 -6.48 -11.71 -1.91
C TRP A 222 -5.31 -12.08 -2.82
N SER A 223 -4.49 -11.11 -3.23
CA SER A 223 -3.28 -11.39 -4.03
C SER A 223 -2.24 -12.20 -3.24
N GLN A 224 -2.26 -12.11 -1.91
CA GLN A 224 -1.35 -12.85 -1.04
C GLN A 224 -1.54 -14.37 -1.11
N TYR A 225 -2.71 -14.83 -1.55
CA TYR A 225 -3.04 -16.26 -1.64
C TYR A 225 -2.49 -16.94 -2.90
N THR A 226 -1.87 -16.19 -3.84
CA THR A 226 -1.16 -16.80 -4.98
C THR A 226 0.02 -17.67 -4.49
N PRO A 227 0.00 -19.00 -4.74
CA PRO A 227 1.16 -19.86 -4.48
C PRO A 227 2.37 -19.37 -5.29
N ARG A 228 3.50 -19.24 -4.61
CA ARG A 228 4.74 -18.68 -5.20
C ARG A 228 5.95 -19.26 -4.50
N GLY A 229 7.10 -19.23 -5.16
CA GLY A 229 8.29 -19.91 -4.65
C GLY A 229 8.18 -21.43 -4.80
N HIS A 230 8.64 -22.21 -3.80
CA HIS A 230 8.56 -23.67 -3.87
C HIS A 230 7.14 -24.24 -3.79
N TYR A 231 6.16 -23.43 -3.39
CA TYR A 231 4.78 -23.87 -3.31
C TYR A 231 4.11 -23.99 -4.69
N ALA A 232 4.58 -23.23 -5.68
CA ALA A 232 3.95 -23.20 -7.00
C ALA A 232 4.25 -24.47 -7.81
N GLY A 233 3.24 -25.02 -8.48
CA GLY A 233 3.38 -26.18 -9.37
C GLY A 233 3.34 -27.54 -8.68
N ASN A 234 3.12 -27.59 -7.36
CA ASN A 234 2.90 -28.84 -6.62
C ASN A 234 1.55 -28.76 -5.89
N PHE A 235 0.62 -29.66 -6.23
CA PHE A 235 -0.75 -29.64 -5.72
C PHE A 235 -0.84 -29.61 -4.18
N ASP A 236 -0.03 -30.43 -3.49
CA ASP A 236 -0.03 -30.49 -2.02
C ASP A 236 0.50 -29.22 -1.37
N LEU A 237 1.55 -28.62 -1.94
CA LEU A 237 2.10 -27.38 -1.44
C LEU A 237 1.23 -26.17 -1.77
N GLU A 238 0.52 -26.18 -2.90
CA GLU A 238 -0.39 -25.08 -3.27
C GLU A 238 -1.60 -25.02 -2.33
N ARG A 239 -2.22 -26.17 -2.03
CA ARG A 239 -3.34 -26.25 -1.07
C ARG A 239 -2.88 -25.95 0.35
N TRP A 240 -1.70 -26.43 0.74
CA TRP A 240 -1.03 -26.02 1.99
C TRP A 240 -0.84 -24.51 2.05
N PHE A 241 -0.25 -23.89 1.02
CA PHE A 241 0.03 -22.46 0.98
C PHE A 241 -1.23 -21.63 1.17
N ARG A 242 -2.31 -21.93 0.43
CA ARG A 242 -3.58 -21.19 0.54
C ARG A 242 -4.22 -21.35 1.92
N ALA A 243 -4.31 -22.58 2.43
CA ALA A 243 -4.89 -22.85 3.74
C ALA A 243 -4.08 -22.20 4.87
N VAL A 244 -2.75 -22.30 4.83
CA VAL A 244 -1.90 -21.68 5.85
C VAL A 244 -1.87 -20.17 5.70
N THR A 245 -1.97 -19.62 4.48
CA THR A 245 -2.16 -18.17 4.26
C THR A 245 -3.45 -17.69 4.93
N TRP A 246 -4.56 -18.44 4.78
CA TRP A 246 -5.81 -18.15 5.49
C TRP A 246 -5.63 -18.17 7.02
N LEU A 247 -5.00 -19.22 7.55
CA LEU A 247 -4.81 -19.41 8.99
C LEU A 247 -3.80 -18.44 9.64
N SER A 248 -2.88 -17.91 8.85
CA SER A 248 -1.82 -17.00 9.29
C SER A 248 -2.16 -15.53 9.07
N ARG A 249 -2.83 -15.20 7.96
CA ARG A 249 -3.10 -13.80 7.61
C ARG A 249 -4.46 -13.33 8.08
N LEU A 250 -5.50 -14.15 8.05
CA LEU A 250 -6.81 -13.70 8.53
C LEU A 250 -6.79 -13.58 10.05
N GLU A 251 -6.82 -12.33 10.50
CA GLU A 251 -6.67 -11.94 11.89
C GLU A 251 -7.99 -11.65 12.59
N LEU A 252 -8.00 -11.89 13.90
CA LEU A 252 -9.06 -11.51 14.82
C LEU A 252 -8.55 -10.37 15.69
N ASN A 253 -9.22 -9.23 15.65
CA ASN A 253 -8.83 -8.04 16.42
C ASN A 253 -9.21 -8.19 17.89
N LEU A 254 -8.25 -8.03 18.81
CA LEU A 254 -8.45 -8.18 20.26
C LEU A 254 -8.50 -6.84 20.99
N VAL A 255 -7.63 -5.91 20.61
CA VAL A 255 -7.56 -4.55 21.16
C VAL A 255 -7.21 -3.59 20.03
N SER A 256 -8.14 -2.72 19.65
CA SER A 256 -7.99 -1.82 18.50
C SER A 256 -6.90 -0.76 18.68
N ARG A 257 -6.62 -0.31 19.91
CA ARG A 257 -5.67 0.80 20.17
C ARG A 257 -5.97 2.03 19.30
N ALA A 258 -5.06 2.44 18.41
CA ALA A 258 -5.27 3.57 17.51
C ALA A 258 -6.23 3.23 16.35
N SER A 259 -6.18 1.99 15.85
CA SER A 259 -7.11 1.51 14.84
C SER A 259 -7.26 -0.01 14.90
N ARG A 260 -8.48 -0.50 14.74
CA ARG A 260 -8.73 -1.93 14.49
C ARG A 260 -8.00 -2.40 13.23
N SER A 261 -7.58 -3.65 13.23
CA SER A 261 -6.86 -4.27 12.12
C SER A 261 -7.71 -4.39 10.85
N SER A 262 -7.05 -4.23 9.68
CA SER A 262 -7.71 -4.28 8.37
C SER A 262 -8.92 -3.37 8.27
N GLN A 263 -8.86 -2.19 8.90
CA GLN A 263 -9.92 -1.19 8.91
C GLN A 263 -10.26 -0.79 7.47
N PRO A 264 -11.53 -0.97 7.00
CA PRO A 264 -11.93 -0.45 5.69
C PRO A 264 -11.98 1.08 5.76
N GLY A 265 -11.43 1.74 4.74
CA GLY A 265 -11.39 3.19 4.63
C GLY A 265 -10.01 3.79 4.91
N LEU A 266 -9.99 5.12 4.95
CA LEU A 266 -8.76 5.92 5.00
C LEU A 266 -8.47 6.52 6.39
N VAL A 267 -9.37 6.30 7.36
CA VAL A 267 -9.29 6.88 8.70
C VAL A 267 -9.14 5.79 9.77
N PRO A 268 -8.19 5.92 10.71
CA PRO A 268 -8.08 5.06 11.88
C PRO A 268 -9.41 4.94 12.64
N ASN A 269 -9.82 3.71 12.95
CA ASN A 269 -11.02 3.46 13.75
C ASN A 269 -10.66 2.71 15.05
N PRO A 270 -10.64 3.40 16.21
CA PRO A 270 -10.28 2.79 17.49
C PRO A 270 -11.41 2.01 18.16
N GLU A 271 -12.60 1.90 17.54
CA GLU A 271 -13.69 1.08 18.07
C GLU A 271 -13.25 -0.37 18.26
N GLU A 272 -13.59 -0.91 19.43
CA GLU A 272 -13.31 -2.31 19.73
C GLU A 272 -14.24 -3.23 18.93
N THR A 273 -13.79 -4.47 18.74
CA THR A 273 -14.54 -5.52 18.04
C THR A 273 -14.79 -6.71 18.98
N PRO A 274 -15.69 -6.57 19.99
CA PRO A 274 -15.87 -7.59 21.03
C PRO A 274 -16.17 -9.00 20.50
N ARG A 275 -16.89 -9.10 19.38
CA ARG A 275 -17.18 -10.38 18.72
C ARG A 275 -15.90 -11.11 18.29
N GLU A 276 -14.98 -10.44 17.59
CA GLU A 276 -13.71 -11.04 17.15
C GLU A 276 -12.80 -11.44 18.32
N ALA A 277 -12.80 -10.64 19.40
CA ALA A 277 -12.06 -11.00 20.60
C ALA A 277 -12.59 -12.30 21.22
N VAL A 278 -13.92 -12.49 21.21
CA VAL A 278 -14.55 -13.73 21.66
C VAL A 278 -14.34 -14.87 20.65
N ASP A 279 -14.36 -14.62 19.34
CA ASP A 279 -14.01 -15.61 18.31
C ASP A 279 -12.59 -16.16 18.54
N ALA A 280 -11.63 -15.29 18.86
CA ALA A 280 -10.26 -15.70 19.12
C ALA A 280 -10.16 -16.61 20.36
N LEU A 281 -10.82 -16.22 21.45
CA LEU A 281 -10.90 -17.03 22.66
C LEU A 281 -11.58 -18.39 22.39
N ALA A 282 -12.68 -18.39 21.62
CA ALA A 282 -13.41 -19.60 21.27
C ALA A 282 -12.60 -20.52 20.35
N LEU A 283 -11.83 -19.96 19.40
CA LEU A 283 -10.92 -20.72 18.54
C LEU A 283 -9.84 -21.43 19.36
N ALA A 284 -9.23 -20.73 20.31
CA ALA A 284 -8.23 -21.30 21.21
C ALA A 284 -8.82 -22.39 22.13
N ASP A 285 -10.01 -22.14 22.69
CA ASP A 285 -10.76 -23.11 23.49
C ASP A 285 -11.18 -24.35 22.69
N THR A 286 -11.58 -24.17 21.43
CA THR A 286 -11.90 -25.25 20.50
C THR A 286 -10.67 -26.12 20.24
N ALA A 287 -9.49 -25.52 20.06
CA ALA A 287 -8.23 -26.25 19.89
C ALA A 287 -7.85 -27.08 21.14
N GLU A 288 -8.05 -26.51 22.33
CA GLU A 288 -7.83 -27.20 23.62
C GLU A 288 -8.79 -28.39 23.77
N ARG A 289 -10.10 -28.18 23.55
CA ARG A 289 -11.13 -29.23 23.63
C ARG A 289 -10.97 -30.33 22.59
N ALA A 290 -10.46 -29.99 21.42
CA ALA A 290 -10.15 -30.95 20.36
C ALA A 290 -8.89 -31.79 20.67
N GLY A 291 -8.07 -31.37 21.64
CA GLY A 291 -6.82 -32.04 21.99
C GLY A 291 -5.75 -31.92 20.89
N VAL A 292 -5.75 -30.82 20.13
CA VAL A 292 -4.88 -30.64 18.95
C VAL A 292 -3.74 -29.65 19.15
N LEU A 293 -3.63 -29.05 20.34
CA LEU A 293 -2.59 -28.05 20.63
C LEU A 293 -1.18 -28.58 20.33
N ALA A 294 -0.91 -29.85 20.58
CA ALA A 294 0.39 -30.46 20.29
C ALA A 294 0.70 -30.58 18.78
N ASP A 295 -0.33 -30.74 17.93
CA ASP A 295 -0.15 -30.74 16.47
C ASP A 295 0.16 -29.31 15.98
N LEU A 296 -0.57 -28.32 16.50
CA LEU A 296 -0.35 -26.90 16.17
C LEU A 296 1.01 -26.38 16.68
N ASP A 297 1.45 -26.83 17.85
CA ASP A 297 2.75 -26.48 18.41
C ASP A 297 3.92 -26.92 17.53
N ARG A 298 3.77 -28.01 16.76
CA ARG A 298 4.82 -28.45 15.84
C ARG A 298 5.03 -27.44 14.72
N ILE A 299 3.93 -26.88 14.19
CA ILE A 299 3.98 -25.84 13.16
C ILE A 299 4.58 -24.56 13.74
N GLU A 300 4.10 -24.15 14.92
CA GLU A 300 4.59 -22.96 15.63
C GLU A 300 6.09 -23.09 15.95
N LEU A 301 6.56 -24.25 16.40
CA LEU A 301 7.97 -24.53 16.67
C LEU A 301 8.80 -24.44 15.38
N LEU A 302 8.38 -25.12 14.31
CA LEU A 302 9.08 -25.09 13.03
C LEU A 302 9.27 -23.65 12.54
N TRP A 303 8.19 -22.88 12.48
CA TRP A 303 8.25 -21.50 12.02
C TRP A 303 9.05 -20.59 12.97
N SER A 304 9.08 -20.89 14.28
CA SER A 304 9.87 -20.12 15.25
C SER A 304 11.37 -20.34 15.09
N GLU A 305 11.79 -21.60 14.90
CA GLU A 305 13.20 -21.95 14.67
C GLU A 305 13.69 -21.46 13.30
N LEU A 306 12.79 -21.41 12.31
CA LEU A 306 13.13 -20.97 10.96
C LEU A 306 13.20 -19.45 10.83
N ALA A 307 12.26 -18.69 11.41
CA ALA A 307 12.09 -17.26 11.13
C ALA A 307 11.78 -16.38 12.36
N GLY A 308 11.98 -16.91 13.56
CA GLY A 308 11.81 -16.17 14.80
C GLY A 308 10.34 -16.08 15.25
N LYS A 309 10.07 -15.19 16.20
CA LYS A 309 8.79 -15.15 16.91
C LYS A 309 7.71 -14.37 16.15
N ARG A 310 6.46 -14.71 16.41
CA ARG A 310 5.29 -13.89 16.07
C ARG A 310 5.06 -12.79 17.10
N GLU A 311 4.46 -11.68 16.69
CA GLU A 311 4.10 -10.55 17.58
C GLU A 311 2.63 -10.57 18.02
N ASP A 312 1.78 -11.31 17.31
CA ASP A 312 0.37 -11.45 17.63
C ASP A 312 0.11 -12.50 18.73
N VAL A 313 -1.12 -12.53 19.24
CA VAL A 313 -1.50 -13.38 20.37
C VAL A 313 -1.79 -14.80 19.86
N SER A 314 -0.89 -15.74 20.17
CA SER A 314 -1.06 -17.16 19.85
C SER A 314 -2.26 -17.80 20.57
N LEU A 315 -2.73 -18.97 20.08
CA LEU A 315 -3.77 -19.75 20.77
C LEU A 315 -3.37 -20.12 22.21
N ARG A 316 -2.09 -20.46 22.45
CA ARG A 316 -1.61 -20.74 23.82
C ARG A 316 -1.64 -19.51 24.71
N SER A 317 -1.28 -18.35 24.16
CA SER A 317 -1.38 -17.08 24.86
C SER A 317 -2.83 -16.72 25.18
N LEU A 318 -3.76 -16.96 24.26
CA LEU A 318 -5.20 -16.77 24.49
C LEU A 318 -5.73 -17.66 25.62
N LEU A 319 -5.35 -18.94 25.67
CA LEU A 319 -5.71 -19.84 26.77
C LEU A 319 -5.15 -19.37 28.12
N ALA A 320 -3.89 -18.89 28.13
CA ALA A 320 -3.27 -18.33 29.33
C ALA A 320 -3.98 -17.06 29.80
N LEU A 321 -4.32 -16.15 28.88
CA LEU A 321 -5.07 -14.92 29.16
C LEU A 321 -6.49 -15.23 29.64
N LYS A 322 -7.19 -16.19 29.03
CA LYS A 322 -8.50 -16.69 29.46
C LYS A 322 -8.47 -17.14 30.93
N LYS A 323 -7.44 -17.91 31.30
CA LYS A 323 -7.23 -18.36 32.68
C LYS A 323 -6.89 -17.20 33.61
N GLN A 324 -5.99 -16.30 33.21
CA GLN A 324 -5.59 -15.13 33.98
C GLN A 324 -6.77 -14.19 34.27
N ALA A 325 -7.64 -13.98 33.28
CA ALA A 325 -8.80 -13.10 33.36
C ALA A 325 -10.05 -13.78 33.95
N ASN A 326 -9.94 -15.05 34.36
CA ASN A 326 -11.03 -15.88 34.88
C ASN A 326 -12.26 -15.91 33.95
N ILE A 327 -12.02 -16.03 32.65
CA ILE A 327 -13.07 -16.12 31.63
C ILE A 327 -13.59 -17.56 31.57
N THR A 328 -14.81 -17.77 32.09
CA THR A 328 -15.49 -19.07 32.13
C THR A 328 -16.65 -19.18 31.14
N THR A 329 -17.18 -18.04 30.68
CA THR A 329 -18.25 -17.92 29.68
C THR A 329 -17.82 -17.03 28.52
N PHE A 330 -18.27 -17.32 27.31
CA PHE A 330 -17.94 -16.56 26.09
C PHE A 330 -18.96 -15.44 25.80
N ALA A 331 -19.47 -14.78 26.83
CA ALA A 331 -20.47 -13.73 26.68
C ALA A 331 -19.86 -12.46 26.06
N ILE A 332 -20.53 -11.91 25.04
CA ILE A 332 -20.16 -10.63 24.42
C ILE A 332 -20.95 -9.49 25.10
N PRO A 333 -20.32 -8.39 25.57
CA PRO A 333 -18.89 -8.07 25.46
C PRO A 333 -18.03 -8.49 26.67
N ASP A 334 -18.59 -9.06 27.75
CA ASP A 334 -17.87 -9.31 29.02
C ASP A 334 -16.54 -10.08 28.85
N ALA A 335 -16.51 -11.14 28.05
CA ALA A 335 -15.29 -11.90 27.78
C ALA A 335 -14.25 -11.08 26.99
N ALA A 336 -14.71 -10.24 26.06
CA ALA A 336 -13.85 -9.33 25.30
C ALA A 336 -13.22 -8.25 26.20
N ASP A 337 -14.00 -7.64 27.08
CA ASP A 337 -13.51 -6.63 28.02
C ASP A 337 -12.49 -7.21 28.98
N LYS A 338 -12.73 -8.45 29.46
CA LYS A 338 -11.80 -9.17 30.34
C LYS A 338 -10.48 -9.52 29.65
N VAL A 339 -10.51 -10.02 28.40
CA VAL A 339 -9.27 -10.33 27.68
C VAL A 339 -8.51 -9.06 27.30
N LYS A 340 -9.22 -7.99 26.89
CA LYS A 340 -8.63 -6.67 26.66
C LYS A 340 -7.92 -6.15 27.91
N ALA A 341 -8.56 -6.24 29.07
CA ALA A 341 -7.95 -5.84 30.34
C ALA A 341 -6.71 -6.68 30.69
N ALA A 342 -6.75 -7.98 30.44
CA ALA A 342 -5.60 -8.88 30.67
C ALA A 342 -4.44 -8.63 29.68
N ILE A 343 -4.73 -8.25 28.44
CA ILE A 343 -3.73 -7.84 27.45
C ILE A 343 -3.08 -6.53 27.89
N GLY A 344 -3.87 -5.51 28.22
CA GLY A 344 -3.39 -4.19 28.62
C GLY A 344 -2.37 -3.61 27.62
N GLY A 345 -1.17 -3.28 28.12
CA GLY A 345 -0.06 -2.77 27.32
C GLY A 345 0.78 -3.83 26.61
N ASN A 346 0.52 -5.13 26.80
CA ASN A 346 1.31 -6.22 26.21
C ASN A 346 0.95 -6.46 24.74
N PHE A 347 1.69 -7.35 24.06
CA PHE A 347 1.49 -7.69 22.63
C PHE A 347 1.53 -6.45 21.72
N GLN A 348 2.56 -5.63 21.90
CA GLN A 348 2.83 -4.51 21.02
C GLN A 348 3.43 -5.05 19.72
N ARG A 349 2.75 -4.77 18.61
CA ARG A 349 3.27 -5.08 17.28
C ARG A 349 4.13 -3.94 16.78
N THR A 350 5.19 -4.28 16.07
CA THR A 350 6.08 -3.30 15.43
C THR A 350 5.88 -3.26 13.92
N THR A 351 5.34 -4.33 13.33
CA THR A 351 5.22 -4.49 11.88
C THR A 351 3.77 -4.54 11.43
N ARG A 352 3.40 -3.66 10.49
CA ARG A 352 2.10 -3.69 9.81
C ARG A 352 2.10 -4.80 8.78
N MET A 353 1.47 -5.93 9.08
CA MET A 353 1.35 -7.07 8.14
C MET A 353 0.02 -7.09 7.39
N HIS A 354 -0.81 -6.08 7.63
CA HIS A 354 -2.17 -5.92 7.16
C HIS A 354 -2.35 -4.47 6.73
N TYR A 355 -3.30 -4.24 5.82
CA TYR A 355 -3.69 -2.87 5.46
C TYR A 355 -4.18 -2.12 6.70
N MET A 356 -3.70 -0.90 6.86
CA MET A 356 -4.09 0.01 7.94
C MET A 356 -4.16 1.44 7.39
N PRO A 357 -5.12 2.25 7.83
CA PRO A 357 -5.15 3.66 7.46
C PRO A 357 -4.01 4.45 8.10
N GLN A 358 -3.66 5.60 7.52
CA GLN A 358 -2.64 6.52 8.03
C GLN A 358 -2.95 6.97 9.47
N GLY A 359 -1.96 6.89 10.36
CA GLY A 359 -2.10 7.23 11.78
C GLY A 359 -2.54 6.06 12.67
N SER A 360 -2.32 4.82 12.23
CA SER A 360 -2.73 3.60 12.97
C SER A 360 -1.78 3.17 14.08
N LEU A 361 -0.85 4.03 14.50
CA LEU A 361 0.06 3.75 15.62
C LEU A 361 -0.50 4.30 16.94
N PRO A 362 -0.43 3.54 18.07
CA PRO A 362 0.11 2.18 18.18
C PRO A 362 -0.79 1.08 17.56
N LEU A 363 -0.16 0.05 17.00
CA LEU A 363 -0.84 -1.05 16.27
C LEU A 363 -1.73 -1.92 17.18
N PRO A 364 -2.85 -2.45 16.65
CA PRO A 364 -3.77 -3.27 17.43
C PRO A 364 -3.14 -4.58 17.88
N ALA A 365 -3.58 -5.09 19.04
CA ALA A 365 -3.33 -6.48 19.41
C ALA A 365 -4.31 -7.37 18.62
N ILE A 366 -3.78 -8.35 17.90
CA ILE A 366 -4.55 -9.29 17.07
C ILE A 366 -4.22 -10.73 17.46
N ALA A 367 -5.05 -11.68 17.02
CA ALA A 367 -4.76 -13.11 17.06
C ALA A 367 -4.93 -13.73 15.68
N THR A 368 -4.10 -14.72 15.38
CA THR A 368 -4.23 -15.61 14.22
C THR A 368 -3.99 -17.05 14.68
N MET A 369 -4.38 -18.04 13.89
CA MET A 369 -4.16 -19.44 14.27
C MET A 369 -2.67 -19.80 14.20
N ILE A 370 -2.00 -19.48 13.08
CA ILE A 370 -0.59 -19.80 12.81
C ILE A 370 0.12 -18.52 12.35
N GLY A 371 0.51 -17.66 13.28
CA GLY A 371 0.86 -16.27 12.96
C GLY A 371 2.15 -16.10 12.16
N PRO A 372 2.17 -15.18 11.19
CA PRO A 372 3.36 -14.84 10.42
C PRO A 372 4.47 -14.27 11.31
N ARG A 373 5.71 -14.41 10.87
CA ARG A 373 6.87 -13.95 11.62
C ARG A 373 7.23 -12.51 11.26
N ALA A 374 7.40 -11.69 12.30
CA ALA A 374 7.89 -10.32 12.14
C ALA A 374 9.40 -10.36 11.93
N VAL A 375 9.82 -10.73 10.72
CA VAL A 375 11.23 -10.80 10.38
C VAL A 375 11.86 -9.41 10.45
N PRO A 376 13.13 -9.28 10.85
CA PRO A 376 13.68 -7.98 11.21
C PRO A 376 13.73 -6.96 10.07
N ASP A 377 13.95 -7.42 8.83
CA ASP A 377 13.94 -6.58 7.64
C ASP A 377 12.55 -6.05 7.29
N ALA A 378 11.48 -6.76 7.65
CA ALA A 378 10.11 -6.28 7.46
C ALA A 378 9.82 -5.08 8.36
N ALA A 379 10.21 -5.14 9.64
CA ALA A 379 9.99 -4.04 10.59
C ALA A 379 10.67 -2.74 10.14
N VAL A 380 11.98 -2.80 9.84
CA VAL A 380 12.75 -1.60 9.47
C VAL A 380 12.34 -1.01 8.12
N SER A 381 11.79 -1.82 7.21
CA SER A 381 11.32 -1.33 5.92
C SER A 381 10.14 -0.34 6.06
N THR A 382 9.36 -0.43 7.14
CA THR A 382 8.27 0.50 7.42
C THR A 382 8.75 1.92 7.74
N TYR A 383 10.05 2.10 8.06
CA TYR A 383 10.64 3.42 8.30
C TYR A 383 10.91 4.19 6.99
N LEU A 384 10.72 3.56 5.84
CA LEU A 384 11.13 4.09 4.55
C LEU A 384 9.98 4.68 3.73
N VAL A 385 8.76 4.66 4.26
CA VAL A 385 7.53 5.02 3.53
C VAL A 385 6.73 6.12 4.25
N HIS A 386 5.65 6.58 3.62
CA HIS A 386 4.86 7.78 3.95
C HIS A 386 4.65 8.03 5.45
N ALA A 387 4.34 6.99 6.23
CA ALA A 387 4.12 7.08 7.67
C ALA A 387 5.31 7.66 8.47
N THR A 388 6.54 7.57 7.95
CA THR A 388 7.76 8.11 8.56
C THR A 388 8.58 8.97 7.60
N VAL A 389 8.27 8.92 6.30
CA VAL A 389 8.90 9.70 5.23
C VAL A 389 7.80 10.29 4.35
N SER A 390 7.28 11.45 4.75
CA SER A 390 6.14 12.09 4.08
C SER A 390 6.31 12.16 2.55
N GLY A 391 5.23 11.83 1.83
CA GLY A 391 5.18 11.76 0.37
C GLY A 391 5.85 10.54 -0.29
N ARG A 392 6.52 9.65 0.46
CA ARG A 392 7.22 8.48 -0.14
C ARG A 392 6.37 7.21 -0.09
N ALA A 393 5.76 6.84 -1.20
CA ALA A 393 4.89 5.66 -1.27
C ALA A 393 5.65 4.33 -1.23
N MET A 394 6.83 4.24 -1.85
CA MET A 394 7.55 2.97 -2.03
C MET A 394 9.03 3.09 -1.66
N PRO A 395 9.61 2.05 -1.02
CA PRO A 395 11.05 1.92 -0.90
C PRO A 395 11.66 1.37 -2.20
N SER A 396 12.97 1.53 -2.36
CA SER A 396 13.77 0.92 -3.42
C SER A 396 14.72 -0.14 -2.87
N PHE A 397 15.28 -0.97 -3.74
CA PHE A 397 16.30 -1.92 -3.31
C PHE A 397 17.62 -1.22 -2.87
N ALA A 398 17.85 0.02 -3.30
CA ALA A 398 19.00 0.80 -2.84
C ALA A 398 18.89 1.13 -1.34
N ASP A 399 17.67 1.34 -0.82
CA ASP A 399 17.43 1.52 0.60
C ASP A 399 17.85 0.29 1.39
N LEU A 400 17.38 -0.88 0.93
CA LEU A 400 17.68 -2.16 1.57
C LEU A 400 19.17 -2.48 1.50
N LEU A 401 19.83 -2.27 0.35
CA LEU A 401 21.29 -2.43 0.22
C LEU A 401 22.02 -1.58 1.24
N PHE A 402 21.62 -0.31 1.38
CA PHE A 402 22.20 0.56 2.38
C PHE A 402 21.96 0.00 3.79
N MET A 403 20.73 -0.35 4.17
CA MET A 403 20.43 -0.93 5.48
C MET A 403 21.18 -2.24 5.77
N LEU A 404 21.45 -3.06 4.75
CA LEU A 404 22.24 -4.29 4.86
C LEU A 404 23.75 -4.04 5.00
N GLY A 405 24.20 -2.77 4.95
CA GLY A 405 25.59 -2.37 5.16
C GLY A 405 26.37 -2.08 3.87
N ASN A 406 25.70 -1.98 2.72
CA ASN A 406 26.35 -1.71 1.45
C ASN A 406 26.36 -0.20 1.11
N ASP A 407 27.49 0.45 1.37
CA ASP A 407 27.69 1.89 1.08
C ASP A 407 27.74 2.22 -0.41
N ARG A 408 27.93 1.23 -1.29
CA ARG A 408 27.89 1.42 -2.74
C ARG A 408 26.51 1.87 -3.22
N ALA A 409 25.46 1.72 -2.40
CA ALA A 409 24.10 2.15 -2.72
C ALA A 409 23.89 3.68 -2.73
N LYS A 410 24.75 4.46 -2.06
CA LYS A 410 24.60 5.92 -1.89
C LYS A 410 24.35 6.70 -3.20
N PRO A 411 25.04 6.42 -4.32
CA PRO A 411 24.78 7.12 -5.58
C PRO A 411 23.36 6.89 -6.13
N TRP A 412 22.77 5.71 -5.91
CA TRP A 412 21.40 5.41 -6.35
C TRP A 412 20.33 6.01 -5.43
N LEU A 413 20.70 6.35 -4.20
CA LEU A 413 19.83 7.04 -3.23
C LEU A 413 19.85 8.57 -3.38
N ALA A 414 20.74 9.14 -4.18
CA ALA A 414 20.97 10.59 -4.22
C ALA A 414 19.69 11.40 -4.52
N ASN A 415 18.87 10.94 -5.48
CA ASN A 415 17.62 11.61 -5.83
C ASN A 415 16.59 11.51 -4.70
N ASP A 416 16.42 10.33 -4.11
CA ASP A 416 15.48 10.10 -3.01
C ASP A 416 15.89 10.88 -1.75
N LEU A 417 17.18 10.91 -1.42
CA LEU A 417 17.70 11.68 -0.29
C LEU A 417 17.49 13.20 -0.48
N ALA A 418 17.56 13.69 -1.71
CA ALA A 418 17.27 15.09 -2.02
C ALA A 418 15.76 15.38 -1.96
N ALA A 419 14.91 14.43 -2.35
CA ALA A 419 13.47 14.57 -2.35
C ALA A 419 12.84 14.40 -0.95
N PHE A 420 13.45 13.58 -0.08
CA PHE A 420 12.88 13.17 1.20
C PHE A 420 13.84 13.41 2.37
N PRO A 421 13.76 14.58 3.04
CA PRO A 421 14.73 14.96 4.07
C PRO A 421 14.83 13.99 5.26
N ALA A 422 13.73 13.30 5.61
CA ALA A 422 13.69 12.33 6.72
C ALA A 422 14.35 10.98 6.37
N LEU A 423 14.59 10.70 5.09
CA LEU A 423 14.99 9.37 4.63
C LEU A 423 16.36 8.93 5.18
N GLN A 424 17.34 9.84 5.24
CA GLN A 424 18.69 9.51 5.71
C GLN A 424 18.68 8.99 7.15
N ALA A 425 18.00 9.69 8.06
CA ALA A 425 17.93 9.29 9.46
C ALA A 425 17.24 7.92 9.63
N ASN A 426 16.20 7.66 8.83
CA ASN A 426 15.49 6.39 8.86
C ASN A 426 16.31 5.23 8.28
N LEU A 427 17.09 5.48 7.23
CA LEU A 427 18.05 4.51 6.68
C LEU A 427 19.13 4.14 7.69
N ASP A 428 19.70 5.13 8.38
CA ASP A 428 20.73 4.92 9.41
C ASP A 428 20.17 4.16 10.62
N ARG A 429 18.95 4.48 11.03
CA ARG A 429 18.23 3.73 12.06
C ARG A 429 18.03 2.27 11.65
N GLY A 430 17.47 2.02 10.47
CA GLY A 430 17.23 0.67 9.96
C GLY A 430 18.52 -0.13 9.82
N ARG A 431 19.60 0.50 9.35
CA ARG A 431 20.95 -0.11 9.31
C ARG A 431 21.45 -0.51 10.70
N GLY A 432 21.28 0.37 11.70
CA GLY A 432 21.67 0.11 13.09
C GLY A 432 20.90 -1.06 13.70
N GLU A 433 19.57 -1.08 13.52
CA GLU A 433 18.69 -2.16 14.00
C GLU A 433 19.04 -3.49 13.33
N LEU A 434 19.20 -3.52 11.98
CA LEU A 434 19.66 -4.72 11.28
C LEU A 434 21.07 -5.16 11.72
N GLY A 435 21.90 -4.17 12.07
CA GLY A 435 23.24 -4.31 12.64
C GLY A 435 23.31 -5.19 13.88
N ALA A 436 22.32 -5.02 14.75
CA ALA A 436 22.29 -5.57 16.10
C ALA A 436 21.54 -6.91 16.23
N ILE A 437 20.95 -7.42 15.15
CA ILE A 437 20.19 -8.67 15.18
C ILE A 437 21.11 -9.85 15.49
N PRO A 438 20.83 -10.63 16.54
CA PRO A 438 21.53 -11.90 16.77
C PRO A 438 21.04 -12.97 15.78
N PRO A 439 21.90 -13.93 15.38
CA PRO A 439 21.50 -15.07 14.54
C PRO A 439 20.76 -16.12 15.39
N ALA A 440 19.61 -15.75 15.96
CA ALA A 440 18.85 -16.58 16.89
C ALA A 440 18.00 -17.67 16.22
N ASP A 441 17.69 -17.49 14.93
CA ASP A 441 16.93 -18.41 14.08
C ASP A 441 17.62 -18.51 12.70
N VAL A 442 17.16 -19.44 11.85
CA VAL A 442 17.79 -19.71 10.54
C VAL A 442 17.72 -18.48 9.62
N TYR A 443 16.60 -17.76 9.63
CA TYR A 443 16.42 -16.54 8.84
C TYR A 443 17.41 -15.45 9.25
N GLY A 444 17.54 -15.18 10.56
CA GLY A 444 18.48 -14.21 11.12
C GLY A 444 19.93 -14.57 10.81
N ALA A 445 20.29 -15.86 10.89
CA ALA A 445 21.62 -16.34 10.52
C ALA A 445 21.92 -16.11 9.02
N TRP A 446 20.96 -16.43 8.13
CA TRP A 446 21.14 -16.21 6.70
C TRP A 446 21.14 -14.72 6.33
N LEU A 447 20.25 -13.92 6.90
CA LEU A 447 20.27 -12.45 6.75
C LEU A 447 21.61 -11.87 7.20
N GLY A 448 22.18 -12.37 8.29
CA GLY A 448 23.53 -12.04 8.74
C GLY A 448 24.61 -12.38 7.70
N ALA A 449 24.52 -13.54 7.06
CA ALA A 449 25.41 -13.92 5.96
C ALA A 449 25.25 -13.00 4.74
N VAL A 450 24.01 -12.60 4.40
CA VAL A 450 23.73 -11.62 3.33
C VAL A 450 24.38 -10.27 3.66
N ARG A 451 24.27 -9.78 4.90
CA ARG A 451 24.93 -8.54 5.34
C ARG A 451 26.46 -8.64 5.24
N ALA A 452 27.01 -9.79 5.64
CA ALA A 452 28.45 -10.05 5.61
C ALA A 452 29.05 -10.03 4.19
N ILE A 453 28.24 -10.13 3.12
CA ILE A 453 28.69 -9.97 1.73
C ILE A 453 29.44 -8.64 1.56
N SER A 454 28.96 -7.57 2.19
CA SER A 454 29.52 -6.21 2.05
C SER A 454 30.54 -5.85 3.15
N ALA A 455 30.82 -6.77 4.08
CA ALA A 455 31.75 -6.51 5.18
C ALA A 455 33.21 -6.38 4.69
N PRO A 456 34.01 -5.50 5.30
CA PRO A 456 35.43 -5.41 4.99
C PRO A 456 36.15 -6.66 5.49
N ASN A 457 36.76 -7.41 4.57
CA ASN A 457 37.66 -8.51 4.94
C ASN A 457 39.10 -7.99 5.15
N GLU A 458 39.80 -8.51 6.15
CA GLU A 458 41.24 -8.29 6.33
C GLU A 458 42.07 -9.24 5.43
N GLY A 459 43.35 -8.94 5.28
CA GLY A 459 44.28 -9.76 4.50
C GLY A 459 44.48 -9.33 3.04
N GLU A 460 45.27 -10.12 2.33
CA GLU A 460 45.71 -9.85 0.96
C GLU A 460 44.60 -10.18 -0.06
N LYS A 461 44.26 -9.22 -0.93
CA LYS A 461 43.18 -9.35 -1.93
C LYS A 461 43.69 -9.13 -3.36
N PRO A 462 43.23 -9.93 -4.35
CA PRO A 462 43.44 -9.67 -5.75
C PRO A 462 43.10 -8.24 -6.16
N SER A 463 43.84 -7.69 -7.12
CA SER A 463 43.66 -6.30 -7.59
C SER A 463 42.24 -5.97 -8.05
N PHE A 464 41.52 -6.90 -8.67
CA PHE A 464 40.14 -6.67 -9.13
C PHE A 464 39.17 -6.37 -7.98
N MET A 465 39.40 -6.92 -6.78
CA MET A 465 38.54 -6.73 -5.61
C MET A 465 38.62 -5.31 -5.03
N LYS A 466 39.55 -4.49 -5.52
CA LYS A 466 39.72 -3.08 -5.11
C LYS A 466 39.05 -2.10 -6.08
N THR A 467 38.32 -2.61 -7.08
CA THR A 467 37.68 -1.80 -8.12
C THR A 467 36.22 -1.54 -7.80
N ALA A 468 35.69 -0.40 -8.24
CA ALA A 468 34.25 -0.12 -8.14
C ALA A 468 33.38 -1.17 -8.86
N ALA A 469 33.89 -1.76 -9.95
CA ALA A 469 33.18 -2.82 -10.66
C ALA A 469 32.97 -4.07 -9.79
N TYR A 470 33.94 -4.40 -8.93
CA TYR A 470 33.77 -5.50 -7.98
C TYR A 470 32.77 -5.15 -6.87
N GLU A 471 32.76 -3.91 -6.38
CA GLU A 471 31.72 -3.44 -5.45
C GLU A 471 30.31 -3.54 -6.07
N ASP A 472 30.17 -3.19 -7.35
CA ASP A 472 28.92 -3.37 -8.11
C ASP A 472 28.54 -4.85 -8.27
N MET A 473 29.52 -5.73 -8.52
CA MET A 473 29.27 -7.18 -8.56
C MET A 473 28.81 -7.71 -7.19
N LYS A 474 29.33 -7.16 -6.09
CA LYS A 474 28.90 -7.53 -4.73
C LYS A 474 27.48 -7.05 -4.43
N VAL A 475 27.07 -5.91 -4.97
CA VAL A 475 25.66 -5.50 -4.95
C VAL A 475 24.79 -6.55 -5.64
N ASN A 476 25.17 -7.03 -6.83
CA ASN A 476 24.46 -8.10 -7.53
C ASN A 476 24.33 -9.38 -6.67
N THR A 477 25.42 -9.81 -6.03
CA THR A 477 25.39 -10.95 -5.08
C THR A 477 24.42 -10.70 -3.92
N THR A 478 24.44 -9.53 -3.30
CA THR A 478 23.52 -9.19 -2.19
C THR A 478 22.07 -9.22 -2.63
N VAL A 479 21.74 -8.67 -3.80
CA VAL A 479 20.38 -8.67 -4.36
C VAL A 479 19.88 -10.10 -4.56
N ALA A 480 20.69 -10.94 -5.22
CA ALA A 480 20.35 -12.34 -5.47
C ALA A 480 20.16 -13.12 -4.16
N ALA A 481 21.07 -12.93 -3.20
CA ALA A 481 21.04 -13.63 -1.91
C ALA A 481 19.84 -13.23 -1.05
N TYR A 482 19.49 -11.94 -1.01
CA TYR A 482 18.29 -11.48 -0.32
C TYR A 482 17.01 -11.98 -1.00
N GLY A 483 16.97 -12.00 -2.33
CA GLY A 483 15.86 -12.58 -3.10
C GLY A 483 15.66 -14.06 -2.79
N GLN A 484 16.74 -14.85 -2.72
CA GLN A 484 16.73 -16.25 -2.32
C GLN A 484 16.18 -16.45 -0.90
N LEU A 485 16.61 -15.61 0.05
CA LEU A 485 16.10 -15.62 1.42
C LEU A 485 14.59 -15.37 1.45
N ARG A 486 14.11 -14.29 0.82
CA ARG A 486 12.67 -13.97 0.80
C ARG A 486 11.84 -15.04 0.06
N HIS A 487 12.44 -15.70 -0.94
CA HIS A 487 11.79 -16.79 -1.68
C HIS A 487 11.49 -18.00 -0.79
N ASN A 488 12.46 -18.52 -0.03
CA ASN A 488 12.20 -19.69 0.84
C ASN A 488 11.20 -19.38 1.96
N TYR A 489 11.14 -18.13 2.42
CA TYR A 489 10.34 -17.72 3.57
C TYR A 489 9.03 -17.03 3.20
N VAL A 490 8.60 -17.12 1.94
CA VAL A 490 7.51 -16.28 1.40
C VAL A 490 6.15 -16.44 2.11
N LEU A 491 5.87 -17.62 2.68
CA LEU A 491 4.67 -17.88 3.48
C LEU A 491 4.86 -17.51 4.96
N VAL A 492 6.07 -17.68 5.49
CA VAL A 492 6.39 -17.60 6.92
C VAL A 492 6.70 -16.17 7.35
N ALA A 493 7.50 -15.45 6.56
CA ALA A 493 7.91 -14.09 6.83
C ALA A 493 6.79 -13.11 6.45
N GLY A 494 6.25 -12.41 7.44
CA GLY A 494 5.21 -11.40 7.22
C GLY A 494 5.67 -10.33 6.24
N GLN A 495 4.84 -10.07 5.22
CA GLN A 495 5.06 -8.96 4.30
C GLN A 495 4.50 -7.66 4.92
N PRO A 496 5.31 -6.59 5.02
CA PRO A 496 4.86 -5.33 5.56
C PRO A 496 4.01 -4.54 4.55
N TYR A 497 3.08 -3.74 5.05
CA TYR A 497 2.28 -2.77 4.29
C TYR A 497 2.67 -1.34 4.71
N ASP A 498 2.53 -0.41 3.77
CA ASP A 498 2.42 1.01 4.08
C ASP A 498 1.06 1.32 4.74
N GLU A 499 0.86 2.58 5.14
CA GLU A 499 -0.45 3.04 5.59
C GLU A 499 -1.19 3.71 4.43
N GLY A 500 -2.45 3.35 4.22
CA GLY A 500 -3.31 3.95 3.19
C GLY A 500 -4.02 5.20 3.71
N GLY A 501 -4.20 6.24 2.89
CA GLY A 501 -4.90 7.44 3.35
C GLY A 501 -4.73 8.63 2.42
N CYS A 502 -5.67 9.57 2.49
CA CYS A 502 -5.46 10.93 2.01
C CYS A 502 -5.07 11.80 3.21
N GLU A 503 -4.08 12.68 3.03
CA GLU A 503 -3.66 13.63 4.06
C GLU A 503 -3.90 15.06 3.55
N ILE A 504 -4.54 15.89 4.37
CA ILE A 504 -4.45 17.35 4.20
C ILE A 504 -3.11 17.75 4.83
N PRO A 505 -2.13 18.24 4.06
CA PRO A 505 -0.75 18.35 4.50
C PRO A 505 -0.53 19.42 5.57
N ASP A 506 -1.42 20.41 5.65
CA ASP A 506 -1.38 21.49 6.63
C ASP A 506 -2.73 22.23 6.70
N GLY A 507 -2.90 23.10 7.70
CA GLY A 507 -4.07 23.96 7.83
C GLY A 507 -3.71 25.36 8.32
N TYR A 508 -4.63 26.30 8.10
CA TYR A 508 -4.56 27.65 8.65
C TYR A 508 -5.97 28.19 8.85
N VAL A 509 -6.25 28.79 10.00
CA VAL A 509 -7.52 29.48 10.23
C VAL A 509 -7.30 30.98 10.08
N GLU A 510 -8.14 31.66 9.30
CA GLU A 510 -8.04 33.12 9.14
C GLU A 510 -8.00 33.79 10.52
N PRO A 511 -7.05 34.68 10.83
CA PRO A 511 -6.80 35.16 12.20
C PRO A 511 -7.82 36.22 12.68
N ALA A 512 -9.10 36.01 12.40
CA ALA A 512 -10.22 36.87 12.77
C ALA A 512 -10.73 36.54 14.18
N LEU A 513 -9.85 36.60 15.19
CA LEU A 513 -10.18 36.16 16.56
C LEU A 513 -11.46 36.80 17.13
N ALA A 514 -11.58 38.12 17.00
CA ALA A 514 -12.76 38.85 17.50
C ALA A 514 -14.06 38.44 16.79
N LEU A 515 -13.99 38.02 15.51
CA LEU A 515 -15.13 37.50 14.77
C LEU A 515 -15.57 36.17 15.38
N TYR A 516 -14.67 35.20 15.54
CA TYR A 516 -15.03 33.88 16.06
C TYR A 516 -15.52 33.95 17.51
N GLU A 517 -14.91 34.77 18.38
CA GLU A 517 -15.39 34.98 19.76
C GLU A 517 -16.80 35.63 19.77
N SER A 518 -17.08 36.53 18.84
CA SER A 518 -18.42 37.10 18.67
C SER A 518 -19.42 36.06 18.16
N LEU A 519 -19.00 35.15 17.27
CA LEU A 519 -19.84 34.06 16.77
C LEU A 519 -20.10 32.99 17.85
N VAL A 520 -19.16 32.74 18.76
CA VAL A 520 -19.39 31.93 19.97
C VAL A 520 -20.51 32.55 20.81
N THR A 521 -20.45 33.87 21.02
CA THR A 521 -21.51 34.60 21.74
C THR A 521 -22.85 34.54 21.00
N TYR A 522 -22.84 34.62 19.67
CA TYR A 522 -24.03 34.43 18.83
C TYR A 522 -24.63 33.03 19.05
N ALA A 523 -23.81 31.98 19.04
CA ALA A 523 -24.27 30.61 19.24
C ALA A 523 -24.91 30.41 20.62
N GLN A 524 -24.28 30.92 21.68
CA GLN A 524 -24.79 30.89 23.05
C GLN A 524 -26.16 31.59 23.17
N ARG A 525 -26.28 32.79 22.58
CA ARG A 525 -27.53 33.56 22.58
C ARG A 525 -28.61 32.86 21.76
N GLY A 526 -28.26 32.29 20.61
CA GLY A 526 -29.17 31.51 19.78
C GLY A 526 -29.73 30.30 20.53
N GLY A 527 -28.87 29.53 21.20
CA GLY A 527 -29.29 28.40 22.04
C GLY A 527 -30.21 28.82 23.19
N ALA A 528 -29.92 29.94 23.86
CA ALA A 528 -30.79 30.48 24.91
C ALA A 528 -32.14 30.97 24.37
N ALA A 529 -32.16 31.64 23.22
CA ALA A 529 -33.37 32.12 22.56
C ALA A 529 -34.27 30.95 22.12
N MET A 530 -33.70 29.91 21.50
CA MET A 530 -34.43 28.71 21.08
C MET A 530 -35.08 28.00 22.28
N LYS A 531 -34.36 27.91 23.41
CA LYS A 531 -34.92 27.36 24.66
C LYS A 531 -36.06 28.23 25.19
N ALA A 532 -35.92 29.56 25.16
CA ALA A 532 -36.93 30.49 25.69
C ALA A 532 -38.26 30.43 24.94
N ILE A 533 -38.24 30.19 23.62
CA ILE A 533 -39.45 30.07 22.80
C ILE A 533 -40.01 28.63 22.73
N GLY A 534 -39.36 27.66 23.38
CA GLY A 534 -39.76 26.25 23.30
C GLY A 534 -39.54 25.63 21.92
N ALA A 535 -38.45 26.00 21.23
CA ALA A 535 -38.09 25.45 19.93
C ALA A 535 -37.74 23.95 20.01
N SER A 536 -37.61 23.32 18.84
CA SER A 536 -37.24 21.91 18.75
C SER A 536 -35.89 21.60 19.41
N LYS A 537 -35.72 20.36 19.88
CA LYS A 537 -34.46 19.87 20.44
C LYS A 537 -33.31 20.02 19.43
N GLU A 538 -33.56 19.72 18.17
CA GLU A 538 -32.61 19.83 17.07
C GLU A 538 -32.09 21.28 16.89
N SER A 539 -32.98 22.28 16.97
CA SER A 539 -32.61 23.70 16.90
C SER A 539 -31.71 24.13 18.06
N VAL A 540 -31.93 23.57 19.26
CA VAL A 540 -31.08 23.83 20.43
C VAL A 540 -29.72 23.13 20.30
N GLU A 541 -29.71 21.88 19.83
CA GLU A 541 -28.50 21.10 19.63
C GLU A 541 -27.61 21.68 18.53
N TYR A 542 -28.19 22.24 17.47
CA TYR A 542 -27.45 22.98 16.44
C TYR A 542 -26.59 24.09 17.04
N PHE A 543 -27.15 24.98 17.86
CA PHE A 543 -26.39 26.07 18.48
C PHE A 543 -25.30 25.56 19.43
N ALA A 544 -25.52 24.41 20.10
CA ALA A 544 -24.49 23.80 20.93
C ALA A 544 -23.33 23.21 20.11
N ARG A 545 -23.61 22.58 18.96
CA ARG A 545 -22.57 22.12 18.02
C ARG A 545 -21.79 23.31 17.46
N LEU A 546 -22.50 24.36 17.04
CA LEU A 546 -21.89 25.59 16.52
C LEU A 546 -20.95 26.24 17.54
N GLU A 547 -21.38 26.37 18.81
CA GLU A 547 -20.55 26.89 19.89
C GLU A 547 -19.26 26.06 20.07
N LYS A 548 -19.39 24.72 20.09
CA LYS A 548 -18.26 23.81 20.24
C LYS A 548 -17.25 23.97 19.10
N THR A 549 -17.70 23.94 17.85
CA THR A 549 -16.83 24.04 16.67
C THR A 549 -16.13 25.40 16.60
N LEU A 550 -16.86 26.50 16.86
CA LEU A 550 -16.26 27.83 16.94
C LEU A 550 -15.24 27.96 18.08
N GLY A 551 -15.48 27.30 19.21
CA GLY A 551 -14.52 27.25 20.32
C GLY A 551 -13.19 26.59 19.94
N VAL A 552 -13.23 25.56 19.10
CA VAL A 552 -12.00 24.93 18.54
C VAL A 552 -11.29 25.91 17.60
N LEU A 553 -12.00 26.57 16.69
CA LEU A 553 -11.41 27.57 15.80
C LEU A 553 -10.78 28.75 16.58
N VAL A 554 -11.42 29.21 17.66
CA VAL A 554 -10.86 30.24 18.55
C VAL A 554 -9.55 29.79 19.20
N ALA A 555 -9.45 28.52 19.62
CA ALA A 555 -8.23 27.99 20.21
C ALA A 555 -7.08 27.97 19.18
N ILE A 556 -7.35 27.45 17.98
CA ILE A 556 -6.37 27.39 16.88
C ILE A 556 -5.89 28.81 16.52
N VAL A 557 -6.81 29.76 16.32
CA VAL A 557 -6.46 31.15 15.97
C VAL A 557 -5.61 31.82 17.06
N LYS A 558 -5.84 31.51 18.34
CA LYS A 558 -5.00 32.03 19.45
C LYS A 558 -3.57 31.51 19.36
N ASP A 559 -3.39 30.25 18.99
CA ASP A 559 -2.10 29.63 18.80
C ASP A 559 -1.37 30.20 17.59
N GLU A 560 -2.07 30.35 16.46
CA GLU A 560 -1.53 30.95 15.24
C GLU A 560 -1.14 32.41 15.43
N LEU A 561 -1.98 33.22 16.10
CA LEU A 561 -1.67 34.61 16.45
C LEU A 561 -0.49 34.73 17.43
N ALA A 562 -0.27 33.70 18.27
CA ALA A 562 0.91 33.61 19.13
C ALA A 562 2.18 33.15 18.38
N GLY A 563 2.07 32.87 17.07
CA GLY A 563 3.16 32.36 16.24
C GLY A 563 3.56 30.91 16.57
N ARG A 564 2.69 30.16 17.26
CA ARG A 564 2.93 28.74 17.54
C ARG A 564 2.64 27.91 16.29
N PRO A 565 3.45 26.88 15.99
CA PRO A 565 3.06 25.89 14.99
C PRO A 565 1.83 25.12 15.49
N LEU A 566 0.95 24.73 14.56
CA LEU A 566 -0.16 23.84 14.87
C LEU A 566 0.37 22.55 15.50
N SER A 567 -0.27 22.13 16.59
CA SER A 567 -0.11 20.79 17.15
C SER A 567 -0.62 19.71 16.19
N GLU A 568 -0.20 18.46 16.41
CA GLU A 568 -0.63 17.34 15.58
C GLU A 568 -2.15 17.09 15.70
N GLU A 569 -2.74 17.34 16.87
CA GLU A 569 -4.18 17.30 17.07
C GLU A 569 -4.92 18.40 16.29
N GLU A 570 -4.39 19.62 16.25
CA GLU A 570 -4.99 20.71 15.48
C GLU A 570 -4.90 20.46 13.97
N LYS A 571 -3.75 20.00 13.47
CA LYS A 571 -3.60 19.59 12.07
C LYS A 571 -4.57 18.47 11.71
N ARG A 572 -4.67 17.43 12.56
CA ARG A 572 -5.60 16.33 12.36
C ARG A 572 -7.05 16.81 12.36
N TRP A 573 -7.42 17.68 13.29
CA TRP A 573 -8.77 18.23 13.33
C TRP A 573 -9.10 19.06 12.08
N LEU A 574 -8.20 19.96 11.67
CA LEU A 574 -8.34 20.74 10.44
C LEU A 574 -8.38 19.86 9.18
N SER A 575 -7.68 18.72 9.18
CA SER A 575 -7.76 17.76 8.07
C SER A 575 -9.15 17.13 7.90
N MET A 576 -9.95 17.03 8.96
CA MET A 576 -11.29 16.43 8.97
C MET A 576 -12.40 17.43 8.59
N THR A 577 -12.14 18.29 7.59
CA THR A 577 -13.05 19.40 7.22
C THR A 577 -14.35 18.90 6.58
N THR A 578 -14.24 18.18 5.45
CA THR A 578 -15.38 17.60 4.72
C THR A 578 -14.96 16.31 4.03
N GLU A 579 -15.71 15.23 4.25
CA GLU A 579 -15.65 13.98 3.49
C GLU A 579 -17.04 13.73 2.88
N ILE A 580 -17.08 13.50 1.57
CA ILE A 580 -18.32 13.30 0.82
C ILE A 580 -18.17 12.01 0.01
N VAL A 581 -18.95 11.00 0.37
CA VAL A 581 -19.08 9.76 -0.39
C VAL A 581 -20.45 9.78 -1.07
N PRO A 582 -20.53 9.93 -2.41
CA PRO A 582 -21.81 9.92 -3.10
C PRO A 582 -22.52 8.56 -2.97
N PRO A 583 -23.86 8.53 -2.92
CA PRO A 583 -24.60 7.28 -3.00
C PRO A 583 -24.34 6.58 -4.33
N SER A 584 -24.27 5.25 -4.31
CA SER A 584 -24.06 4.43 -5.50
C SER A 584 -24.91 3.16 -5.47
N SER A 585 -24.89 2.37 -6.56
CA SER A 585 -25.51 1.04 -6.59
C SER A 585 -24.90 0.06 -5.56
N LEU A 586 -23.77 0.42 -4.94
CA LEU A 586 -23.05 -0.39 -3.96
C LEU A 586 -23.30 0.02 -2.50
N GLY A 587 -24.03 1.12 -2.24
CA GLY A 587 -24.35 1.52 -0.86
C GLY A 587 -24.84 2.96 -0.71
N PRO A 588 -25.33 3.31 0.49
CA PRO A 588 -25.70 4.69 0.82
C PRO A 588 -24.45 5.58 0.81
N GLY A 589 -24.62 6.84 0.43
CA GLY A 589 -23.55 7.84 0.56
C GLY A 589 -23.33 8.24 2.03
N SER A 590 -22.20 8.90 2.30
CA SER A 590 -21.89 9.50 3.61
C SER A 590 -21.41 10.95 3.47
N TYR A 591 -21.66 11.74 4.51
CA TYR A 591 -21.25 13.14 4.62
C TYR A 591 -20.71 13.36 6.03
N ASP A 592 -19.39 13.47 6.17
CA ASP A 592 -18.70 13.54 7.45
C ASP A 592 -17.71 14.72 7.51
N GLY A 593 -17.34 15.17 8.71
CA GLY A 593 -16.39 16.28 8.91
C GLY A 593 -16.97 17.48 9.65
N TRP A 594 -16.11 18.25 10.32
CA TRP A 594 -16.54 19.30 11.25
C TRP A 594 -17.24 20.48 10.57
N TYR A 595 -17.08 20.66 9.25
CA TYR A 595 -17.76 21.74 8.53
C TYR A 595 -19.28 21.52 8.49
N PHE A 596 -19.74 20.26 8.41
CA PHE A 596 -21.17 19.94 8.42
C PHE A 596 -21.83 20.23 9.78
N ASP A 597 -21.07 20.23 10.89
CA ASP A 597 -21.57 20.61 12.21
C ASP A 597 -21.99 22.09 12.31
N LEU A 598 -21.53 22.93 11.37
CA LEU A 598 -21.90 24.35 11.28
C LEU A 598 -23.31 24.57 10.73
N PHE A 599 -23.98 23.51 10.28
CA PHE A 599 -25.32 23.57 9.71
C PHE A 599 -26.34 22.89 10.64
N ARG A 600 -27.58 23.39 10.59
CA ARG A 600 -28.69 22.76 11.33
C ARG A 600 -29.08 21.43 10.67
N ASP A 601 -29.28 21.47 9.35
CA ASP A 601 -29.52 20.33 8.47
C ASP A 601 -28.33 20.17 7.52
N LEU A 602 -27.87 18.94 7.28
CA LEU A 602 -26.72 18.69 6.40
C LEU A 602 -26.99 19.15 4.96
N HIS A 603 -28.26 19.09 4.51
CA HIS A 603 -28.63 19.47 3.15
C HIS A 603 -28.40 20.96 2.91
N ASP A 604 -28.47 21.79 3.97
CA ASP A 604 -28.20 23.21 3.90
C ASP A 604 -26.74 23.51 3.49
N ALA A 605 -25.80 22.59 3.75
CA ALA A 605 -24.41 22.72 3.29
C ALA A 605 -24.27 22.66 1.76
N PHE A 606 -25.28 22.12 1.06
CA PHE A 606 -25.33 21.96 -0.39
C PHE A 606 -26.33 22.91 -1.08
N SER A 607 -27.05 23.73 -0.31
CA SER A 607 -28.03 24.69 -0.82
C SER A 607 -27.37 25.80 -1.65
N GLU A 608 -28.16 26.44 -2.54
CA GLU A 608 -27.70 27.56 -3.36
C GLU A 608 -27.07 28.66 -2.49
N HIS A 609 -25.84 29.06 -2.84
CA HIS A 609 -25.07 30.06 -2.10
C HIS A 609 -25.43 31.51 -2.49
N ALA A 610 -26.14 31.68 -3.61
CA ALA A 610 -26.48 32.99 -4.12
C ALA A 610 -27.65 33.57 -3.31
N PHE A 611 -27.46 34.76 -2.76
CA PHE A 611 -28.50 35.48 -2.04
C PHE A 611 -28.46 36.97 -2.35
N VAL A 612 -29.58 37.65 -2.14
CA VAL A 612 -29.67 39.11 -2.23
C VAL A 612 -30.62 39.63 -1.17
N ALA A 613 -30.16 40.60 -0.39
CA ALA A 613 -30.94 41.24 0.65
C ALA A 613 -30.94 42.75 0.45
N ASP A 614 -32.11 43.35 0.54
CA ASP A 614 -32.19 44.81 0.67
C ASP A 614 -31.75 45.24 2.07
N TRP A 615 -31.07 46.38 2.14
CA TRP A 615 -30.65 46.93 3.43
C TRP A 615 -30.92 48.43 3.55
N PHE A 616 -31.23 49.10 2.43
CA PHE A 616 -31.63 50.51 2.44
C PHE A 616 -32.63 50.83 1.34
N THR A 617 -33.61 51.70 1.66
CA THR A 617 -34.63 52.16 0.69
C THR A 617 -34.61 53.68 0.62
N SER A 618 -34.53 54.23 -0.59
CA SER A 618 -34.60 55.68 -0.84
C SER A 618 -35.87 56.02 -1.62
N SER A 619 -36.84 56.63 -0.94
CA SER A 619 -38.04 57.16 -1.58
C SER A 619 -37.72 58.30 -2.56
N ASN A 620 -36.72 59.13 -2.24
CA ASN A 620 -36.33 60.28 -3.08
C ASN A 620 -35.69 59.83 -4.40
N ALA A 621 -34.94 58.73 -4.39
CA ALA A 621 -34.34 58.16 -5.59
C ALA A 621 -35.22 57.11 -6.28
N SER A 622 -36.39 56.78 -5.70
CA SER A 622 -37.22 55.64 -6.11
C SER A 622 -36.41 54.34 -6.28
N ALA A 623 -35.51 54.07 -5.33
CA ALA A 623 -34.51 53.00 -5.44
C ALA A 623 -34.30 52.23 -4.14
N VAL A 624 -33.78 51.01 -4.28
CA VAL A 624 -33.44 50.09 -3.18
C VAL A 624 -31.98 49.67 -3.33
N VAL A 625 -31.24 49.67 -2.22
CA VAL A 625 -29.85 49.18 -2.17
C VAL A 625 -29.84 47.77 -1.60
N TYR A 626 -29.16 46.89 -2.32
CA TYR A 626 -29.01 45.48 -2.02
C TYR A 626 -27.54 45.12 -1.77
N ALA A 627 -27.33 44.17 -0.86
CA ALA A 627 -26.09 43.43 -0.70
C ALA A 627 -26.38 41.96 -0.97
N GLY A 628 -25.47 41.27 -1.65
CA GLY A 628 -25.66 39.87 -1.98
C GLY A 628 -24.34 39.15 -2.20
N ALA A 629 -24.43 37.85 -2.38
CA ALA A 629 -23.30 37.01 -2.77
C ALA A 629 -23.68 36.06 -3.90
N LYS A 630 -22.64 35.58 -4.60
CA LYS A 630 -22.69 34.53 -5.61
C LYS A 630 -21.81 33.36 -5.17
N GLU A 631 -21.65 32.37 -6.05
CA GLU A 631 -20.81 31.19 -5.81
C GLU A 631 -19.39 31.60 -5.35
N PRO A 632 -18.85 30.95 -4.29
CA PRO A 632 -17.53 31.27 -3.76
C PRO A 632 -16.42 30.94 -4.76
N ARG A 633 -15.25 31.54 -4.57
CA ARG A 633 -14.03 31.29 -5.34
C ARG A 633 -12.93 30.75 -4.46
N LEU A 634 -12.01 29.96 -5.00
CA LEU A 634 -10.81 29.58 -4.25
C LEU A 634 -9.80 30.73 -4.23
N GLY A 635 -9.37 31.12 -3.03
CA GLY A 635 -8.22 31.99 -2.80
C GLY A 635 -6.97 31.15 -2.54
N LEU A 636 -5.81 31.71 -2.91
CA LEU A 636 -4.50 31.16 -2.60
C LEU A 636 -3.78 32.15 -1.69
N PHE A 637 -3.39 31.71 -0.51
CA PHE A 637 -2.87 32.56 0.56
C PHE A 637 -1.46 32.10 0.94
N VAL A 638 -0.47 32.99 0.82
CA VAL A 638 0.84 32.72 1.40
C VAL A 638 0.75 33.00 2.90
N VAL A 639 1.01 31.99 3.72
CA VAL A 639 1.04 32.05 5.17
C VAL A 639 2.48 31.86 5.63
N ASP A 640 3.05 32.88 6.28
CA ASP A 640 4.41 32.92 6.83
C ASP A 640 4.42 32.98 8.38
N ALA A 641 3.28 32.66 9.01
CA ALA A 641 3.13 32.55 10.46
C ALA A 641 3.03 31.07 10.92
N GLY A 642 3.54 30.77 12.11
CA GLY A 642 3.47 29.43 12.71
C GLY A 642 4.35 28.36 12.03
N GLY A 643 5.29 28.76 11.17
CA GLY A 643 6.18 27.84 10.44
C GLY A 643 6.81 28.50 9.21
N PRO A 644 7.51 27.73 8.35
CA PRO A 644 8.01 28.22 7.07
C PRO A 644 6.88 28.74 6.16
N PRO A 645 7.16 29.70 5.25
CA PRO A 645 6.17 30.18 4.29
C PRO A 645 5.57 29.06 3.44
N ARG A 646 4.24 29.01 3.37
CA ARG A 646 3.48 27.96 2.66
C ARG A 646 2.21 28.53 2.05
N VAL A 647 1.67 27.86 1.04
CA VAL A 647 0.44 28.30 0.35
C VAL A 647 -0.75 27.51 0.90
N MET A 648 -1.76 28.22 1.37
CA MET A 648 -3.06 27.67 1.77
C MET A 648 -4.10 27.97 0.70
N VAL A 649 -5.04 27.05 0.50
CA VAL A 649 -6.12 27.20 -0.47
C VAL A 649 -7.45 27.06 0.26
N GLY A 650 -8.34 28.03 0.08
CA GLY A 650 -9.64 28.03 0.76
C GLY A 650 -10.69 28.88 0.03
N PRO A 651 -11.99 28.62 0.27
CA PRO A 651 -13.07 29.37 -0.36
C PRO A 651 -13.15 30.82 0.18
N VAL A 652 -13.47 31.75 -0.71
CA VAL A 652 -13.67 33.18 -0.46
C VAL A 652 -15.00 33.60 -1.06
N ALA A 653 -15.79 34.34 -0.29
CA ALA A 653 -17.10 34.82 -0.72
C ALA A 653 -16.99 35.77 -1.93
N ARG A 654 -17.97 35.68 -2.85
CA ARG A 654 -18.11 36.59 -3.99
C ARG A 654 -19.27 37.57 -3.74
N ALA A 655 -19.00 38.62 -2.97
CA ALA A 655 -20.00 39.62 -2.60
C ALA A 655 -20.19 40.72 -3.64
N PHE A 656 -21.39 41.28 -3.73
CA PHE A 656 -21.73 42.42 -4.59
C PHE A 656 -22.69 43.40 -3.89
N GLU A 657 -22.66 44.65 -4.35
CA GLU A 657 -23.72 45.63 -4.12
C GLU A 657 -24.52 45.85 -5.42
N HIS A 658 -25.83 46.10 -5.30
CA HIS A 658 -26.70 46.43 -6.41
C HIS A 658 -27.74 47.50 -6.01
N VAL A 659 -28.08 48.40 -6.95
CA VAL A 659 -29.16 49.38 -6.78
C VAL A 659 -30.26 49.05 -7.76
N GLY A 660 -31.42 48.64 -7.24
CA GLY A 660 -32.61 48.29 -8.02
C GLY A 660 -33.72 49.33 -7.92
N SER A 661 -34.76 49.18 -8.75
CA SER A 661 -35.95 50.02 -8.68
C SER A 661 -36.77 49.73 -7.42
N LEU A 662 -37.45 50.75 -6.89
CA LEU A 662 -38.45 50.58 -5.82
C LEU A 662 -39.75 49.91 -6.31
N ASP A 663 -39.96 49.83 -7.63
CA ASP A 663 -41.15 49.21 -8.24
C ASP A 663 -41.21 47.68 -8.05
N GLY A 664 -40.07 47.05 -7.76
CA GLY A 664 -39.98 45.60 -7.58
C GLY A 664 -38.78 45.20 -6.72
N ARG A 665 -39.04 44.39 -5.68
CA ARG A 665 -38.01 43.87 -4.77
C ARG A 665 -37.36 42.62 -5.35
N LEU A 666 -36.04 42.53 -5.24
CA LEU A 666 -35.30 41.32 -5.62
C LEU A 666 -35.47 40.23 -4.57
N THR A 667 -35.43 38.98 -5.02
CA THR A 667 -35.41 37.76 -4.20
C THR A 667 -34.16 36.95 -4.49
N ASP A 668 -33.85 35.93 -3.70
CA ASP A 668 -32.67 35.07 -3.95
C ASP A 668 -32.69 34.41 -5.34
N LYS A 669 -33.88 34.15 -5.90
CA LYS A 669 -34.05 33.67 -7.30
C LYS A 669 -33.57 34.66 -8.36
N ASP A 670 -33.35 35.91 -7.98
CA ASP A 670 -32.87 36.98 -8.83
C ASP A 670 -31.37 37.22 -8.63
N ALA A 671 -30.78 36.77 -7.52
CA ALA A 671 -29.37 37.02 -7.16
C ALA A 671 -28.39 36.56 -8.26
N SER A 672 -28.62 35.40 -8.86
CA SER A 672 -27.82 34.88 -9.98
C SER A 672 -27.97 35.72 -11.26
N LYS A 673 -29.15 36.32 -11.48
CA LYS A 673 -29.55 37.08 -12.67
C LYS A 673 -29.19 38.57 -12.60
N VAL A 674 -28.83 39.09 -11.42
CA VAL A 674 -28.38 40.48 -11.29
C VAL A 674 -27.19 40.70 -12.22
N GLY A 675 -27.36 41.66 -13.13
CA GLY A 675 -26.42 41.99 -14.22
C GLY A 675 -25.20 42.75 -13.72
N ALA A 676 -25.08 44.05 -14.05
CA ALA A 676 -23.96 44.86 -13.61
C ALA A 676 -23.92 44.95 -12.07
N MET A 677 -22.93 44.26 -11.48
CA MET A 677 -22.67 44.19 -10.05
C MET A 677 -21.59 45.20 -9.66
N ARG A 678 -21.77 45.89 -8.53
CA ARG A 678 -20.75 46.78 -7.96
C ARG A 678 -19.93 46.03 -6.93
N GLU A 679 -18.69 45.69 -7.28
CA GLU A 679 -17.74 44.98 -6.41
C GLU A 679 -16.35 45.67 -6.37
N PRO A 680 -16.26 46.99 -6.06
CA PRO A 680 -15.00 47.74 -6.13
C PRO A 680 -13.91 47.17 -5.22
N TRP A 681 -14.30 46.51 -4.12
CA TRP A 681 -13.37 45.83 -3.23
C TRP A 681 -12.69 44.63 -3.88
N ALA A 682 -13.34 43.94 -4.82
CA ALA A 682 -12.78 42.75 -5.47
C ALA A 682 -11.65 43.08 -6.45
N ALA A 683 -11.59 44.33 -6.94
CA ALA A 683 -10.62 44.75 -7.94
C ALA A 683 -9.15 44.64 -7.48
N SER A 684 -8.89 44.67 -6.16
CA SER A 684 -7.52 44.58 -5.62
C SER A 684 -6.99 43.16 -5.46
N TYR A 685 -7.86 42.14 -5.45
CA TYR A 685 -7.48 40.75 -5.16
C TYR A 685 -8.01 39.72 -6.16
N THR A 686 -8.87 40.11 -7.10
CA THR A 686 -9.33 39.22 -8.17
C THR A 686 -8.59 39.49 -9.47
N ALA A 687 -8.10 38.44 -10.11
CA ALA A 687 -7.58 38.51 -11.46
C ALA A 687 -8.69 38.23 -12.48
N PRO A 688 -8.72 38.91 -13.63
CA PRO A 688 -9.66 38.59 -14.70
C PRO A 688 -9.35 37.19 -15.25
N ALA A 689 -10.40 36.37 -15.43
CA ALA A 689 -10.25 35.08 -16.07
C ALA A 689 -10.03 35.26 -17.59
N PRO A 690 -9.09 34.52 -18.21
CA PRO A 690 -8.97 34.47 -19.66
C PRO A 690 -10.30 34.00 -20.29
N PRO A 691 -10.79 34.65 -21.37
CA PRO A 691 -12.05 34.25 -21.99
C PRO A 691 -11.94 32.82 -22.52
N PRO A 692 -12.91 31.93 -22.21
CA PRO A 692 -12.88 30.57 -22.73
C PRO A 692 -13.03 30.60 -24.25
N PRO A 693 -12.30 29.75 -25.00
CA PRO A 693 -12.53 29.60 -26.42
C PRO A 693 -13.93 28.98 -26.66
N PRO A 694 -14.58 29.26 -27.81
CA PRO A 694 -15.83 28.61 -28.17
C PRO A 694 -15.53 27.12 -28.37
N LEU A 695 -16.01 26.26 -27.48
CA LEU A 695 -15.75 24.83 -27.57
C LEU A 695 -16.94 24.05 -27.04
N GLN A 696 -17.24 22.95 -27.72
CA GLN A 696 -18.16 21.92 -27.26
C GLN A 696 -17.43 20.60 -27.13
N ILE A 697 -17.68 19.90 -26.03
CA ILE A 697 -17.11 18.59 -25.76
C ILE A 697 -18.23 17.63 -25.39
N VAL A 698 -18.22 16.47 -26.03
CA VAL A 698 -19.11 15.36 -25.73
C VAL A 698 -18.24 14.12 -25.50
N ASN A 699 -18.36 13.48 -24.33
CA ASN A 699 -17.77 12.16 -24.15
C ASN A 699 -18.50 11.15 -25.05
N LEU A 700 -17.74 10.34 -25.75
CA LEU A 700 -18.27 9.17 -26.47
C LEU A 700 -18.31 7.98 -25.50
N TRP A 701 -19.10 6.95 -25.82
CA TRP A 701 -19.11 5.70 -25.06
C TRP A 701 -17.68 5.12 -25.00
N ASP A 702 -17.28 4.60 -23.83
CA ASP A 702 -15.89 4.18 -23.60
C ASP A 702 -15.44 3.14 -24.64
N GLY A 703 -14.23 3.29 -25.17
CA GLY A 703 -13.63 2.34 -26.12
C GLY A 703 -13.14 1.04 -25.45
N GLY A 704 -13.62 0.75 -24.24
CA GLY A 704 -13.09 -0.26 -23.31
C GLY A 704 -12.39 0.34 -22.10
N GLU A 705 -11.78 -0.51 -21.27
CA GLU A 705 -11.14 -0.11 -20.00
C GLU A 705 -9.96 0.87 -20.18
N THR A 706 -9.30 0.86 -21.35
CA THR A 706 -8.03 1.55 -21.58
C THR A 706 -8.10 2.76 -22.51
N GLU A 707 -9.28 3.12 -23.03
CA GLU A 707 -9.43 4.25 -23.96
C GLU A 707 -10.58 5.17 -23.54
N ARG A 708 -10.33 6.48 -23.63
CA ARG A 708 -11.33 7.54 -23.41
C ARG A 708 -11.40 8.42 -24.66
N ARG A 709 -12.61 8.66 -25.15
CA ARG A 709 -12.84 9.37 -26.42
C ARG A 709 -13.76 10.56 -26.21
N TYR A 710 -13.38 11.69 -26.80
CA TYR A 710 -14.12 12.94 -26.73
C TYR A 710 -14.34 13.49 -28.12
N ALA A 711 -15.60 13.74 -28.48
CA ALA A 711 -15.93 14.54 -29.64
C ALA A 711 -15.80 16.03 -29.27
N VAL A 712 -15.04 16.77 -30.06
CA VAL A 712 -14.81 18.20 -29.87
C VAL A 712 -15.13 18.98 -31.14
N ARG A 713 -15.73 20.17 -30.97
CA ARG A 713 -15.90 21.16 -32.04
C ARG A 713 -15.86 22.58 -31.50
N SER A 714 -15.72 23.54 -32.40
CA SER A 714 -15.71 24.98 -32.11
C SER A 714 -16.50 25.75 -33.16
N THR A 715 -16.84 27.03 -32.92
CA THR A 715 -17.37 27.92 -33.98
C THR A 715 -16.29 28.42 -34.94
N ARG A 716 -15.01 28.23 -34.62
CA ARG A 716 -13.87 28.64 -35.46
C ARG A 716 -12.71 27.67 -35.31
N ALA A 717 -11.71 27.73 -36.19
CA ALA A 717 -10.50 26.94 -36.03
C ALA A 717 -9.73 27.38 -34.78
N LEU A 718 -9.38 26.41 -33.93
CA LEU A 718 -8.54 26.55 -32.74
C LEU A 718 -7.36 25.59 -32.87
N SER A 719 -6.14 26.13 -32.84
CA SER A 719 -4.92 25.31 -32.85
C SER A 719 -4.41 25.08 -31.44
N GLY A 720 -3.97 23.85 -31.15
CA GLY A 720 -3.29 23.54 -29.89
C GLY A 720 -4.21 23.41 -28.66
N VAL A 721 -5.46 22.97 -28.84
CA VAL A 721 -6.35 22.64 -27.71
C VAL A 721 -5.85 21.35 -27.07
N THR A 722 -5.54 21.37 -25.78
CA THR A 722 -5.05 20.20 -25.05
C THR A 722 -6.11 19.69 -24.09
N LEU A 723 -6.50 18.43 -24.24
CA LEU A 723 -7.36 17.69 -23.31
C LEU A 723 -6.46 16.86 -22.41
N GLU A 724 -6.66 16.92 -21.11
CA GLU A 724 -5.90 16.17 -20.12
C GLU A 724 -6.85 15.43 -19.18
N LEU A 725 -6.70 14.12 -19.07
CA LEU A 725 -7.39 13.31 -18.08
C LEU A 725 -6.63 13.36 -16.77
N LEU A 726 -7.34 13.70 -15.72
CA LEU A 726 -6.79 13.83 -14.39
C LEU A 726 -7.44 12.82 -13.44
N GLY A 727 -6.61 12.23 -12.58
CA GLY A 727 -7.08 11.38 -11.47
C GLY A 727 -7.66 12.22 -10.32
N HIS A 728 -8.02 11.53 -9.24
CA HIS A 728 -8.64 12.13 -8.06
C HIS A 728 -7.76 13.23 -7.42
N HIS A 729 -6.43 13.05 -7.38
CA HIS A 729 -5.47 14.04 -6.87
C HIS A 729 -5.04 15.08 -7.91
N ARG A 730 -5.70 15.11 -9.07
CA ARG A 730 -5.45 16.04 -10.19
C ARG A 730 -4.10 15.85 -10.88
N GLU A 731 -3.44 14.73 -10.64
CA GLU A 731 -2.33 14.22 -11.40
C GLU A 731 -2.78 13.85 -12.82
N LYS A 732 -1.88 14.05 -13.79
CA LYS A 732 -2.20 13.84 -15.20
C LYS A 732 -2.03 12.37 -15.58
N LEU A 733 -3.12 11.72 -15.95
CA LEU A 733 -3.15 10.32 -16.40
C LEU A 733 -2.84 10.22 -17.89
N ALA A 734 -3.49 11.06 -18.70
CA ALA A 734 -3.28 11.12 -20.14
C ALA A 734 -3.48 12.54 -20.66
N ALA A 735 -2.92 12.84 -21.82
CA ALA A 735 -3.14 14.12 -22.49
C ALA A 735 -3.05 13.98 -24.00
N GLN A 736 -3.88 14.73 -24.71
CA GLN A 736 -3.83 14.84 -26.15
C GLN A 736 -4.07 16.27 -26.59
N THR A 737 -3.17 16.78 -27.43
CA THR A 737 -3.34 18.06 -28.12
C THR A 737 -3.95 17.84 -29.49
N ALA A 738 -4.95 18.64 -29.85
CA ALA A 738 -5.66 18.57 -31.11
C ALA A 738 -5.94 19.97 -31.68
N ASN A 739 -6.07 20.04 -33.00
CA ASN A 739 -6.62 21.20 -33.68
C ASN A 739 -8.12 20.99 -33.81
N VAL A 740 -8.92 21.93 -33.30
CA VAL A 740 -10.38 21.81 -33.25
C VAL A 740 -10.98 22.75 -34.29
N GLY A 741 -11.73 22.19 -35.23
CA GLY A 741 -12.41 22.92 -36.29
C GLY A 741 -13.90 23.11 -36.02
N THR A 742 -14.62 23.54 -37.06
CA THR A 742 -16.09 23.70 -37.04
C THR A 742 -16.85 22.38 -37.16
N ALA A 743 -16.23 21.37 -37.78
CA ALA A 743 -16.71 20.00 -37.78
C ALA A 743 -16.34 19.29 -36.48
N TRP A 744 -17.13 18.29 -36.10
CA TRP A 744 -16.78 17.40 -35.01
C TRP A 744 -15.52 16.60 -35.35
N SER A 745 -14.62 16.49 -34.38
CA SER A 745 -13.43 15.67 -34.43
C SER A 745 -13.32 14.85 -33.16
N VAL A 746 -12.77 13.64 -33.25
CA VAL A 746 -12.62 12.75 -32.09
C VAL A 746 -11.19 12.83 -31.58
N VAL A 747 -11.05 13.10 -30.29
CA VAL A 747 -9.80 13.05 -29.54
C VAL A 747 -9.83 11.79 -28.69
N THR A 748 -8.88 10.89 -28.95
CA THR A 748 -8.74 9.63 -28.21
C THR A 748 -7.51 9.70 -27.32
N MET A 749 -7.68 9.34 -26.05
CA MET A 749 -6.62 9.26 -25.06
C MET A 749 -6.57 7.84 -24.49
N LYS A 750 -5.36 7.29 -24.38
CA LYS A 750 -5.11 5.98 -23.77
C LYS A 750 -4.80 6.14 -22.30
N VAL A 751 -5.45 5.33 -21.46
CA VAL A 751 -5.26 5.24 -20.01
C VAL A 751 -4.96 3.80 -19.63
N LYS A 752 -4.34 3.57 -18.47
CA LYS A 752 -4.17 2.20 -17.97
C LYS A 752 -5.52 1.68 -17.46
N ALA A 753 -5.72 0.36 -17.52
CA ALA A 753 -7.00 -0.27 -17.18
C ALA A 753 -7.43 -0.04 -15.72
N ASP A 754 -6.47 0.20 -14.83
CA ASP A 754 -6.63 0.41 -13.40
C ASP A 754 -6.72 1.90 -12.99
N GLU A 755 -6.55 2.84 -13.93
CA GLU A 755 -6.57 4.28 -13.63
C GLU A 755 -7.96 4.88 -13.90
N TRP A 756 -8.58 5.45 -12.86
CA TRP A 756 -9.87 6.11 -12.97
C TRP A 756 -9.70 7.62 -13.20
N ALA A 757 -10.13 8.10 -14.37
CA ALA A 757 -10.13 9.52 -14.69
C ALA A 757 -11.39 10.21 -14.17
N GLU A 758 -11.24 11.11 -13.21
CA GLU A 758 -12.37 11.85 -12.61
C GLU A 758 -12.64 13.17 -13.31
N VAL A 759 -11.62 13.80 -13.88
CA VAL A 759 -11.73 15.15 -14.45
C VAL A 759 -11.05 15.30 -15.78
N LEU A 760 -11.73 16.00 -16.68
CA LEU A 760 -11.18 16.47 -17.94
C LEU A 760 -10.74 17.92 -17.79
N ARG A 761 -9.44 18.19 -17.93
CA ARG A 761 -8.88 19.53 -18.02
C ARG A 761 -8.66 19.90 -19.48
N VAL A 762 -9.24 21.02 -19.91
CA VAL A 762 -9.12 21.53 -21.28
C VAL A 762 -8.31 22.82 -21.25
N ARG A 763 -7.25 22.89 -22.06
CA ARG A 763 -6.35 24.03 -22.14
C ARG A 763 -6.27 24.59 -23.54
N HIS A 764 -6.29 25.90 -23.68
CA HIS A 764 -6.01 26.61 -24.93
C HIS A 764 -5.43 27.99 -24.62
N GLY A 765 -4.14 28.18 -24.91
CA GLY A 765 -3.38 29.32 -24.41
C GLY A 765 -3.37 29.35 -22.87
N GLU A 766 -3.76 30.48 -22.29
CA GLU A 766 -3.90 30.66 -20.83
C GLU A 766 -5.27 30.20 -20.29
N SER A 767 -6.24 29.91 -21.16
CA SER A 767 -7.55 29.44 -20.73
C SER A 767 -7.47 27.98 -20.28
N VAL A 768 -7.98 27.71 -19.08
CA VAL A 768 -8.09 26.36 -18.49
C VAL A 768 -9.51 26.15 -18.02
N GLN A 769 -10.15 25.06 -18.46
CA GLN A 769 -11.46 24.62 -17.99
C GLN A 769 -11.31 23.26 -17.32
N MET A 770 -11.90 23.12 -16.14
CA MET A 770 -11.90 21.88 -15.36
C MET A 770 -13.32 21.32 -15.36
N ILE A 771 -13.50 20.15 -15.98
CA ILE A 771 -14.81 19.55 -16.18
C ILE A 771 -14.90 18.30 -15.33
N GLN A 772 -15.79 18.33 -14.33
CA GLN A 772 -16.03 17.19 -13.47
C GLN A 772 -16.84 16.13 -14.20
N ASN A 773 -16.38 14.88 -14.17
CA ASN A 773 -17.17 13.75 -14.63
C ASN A 773 -18.23 13.39 -13.58
N ARG A 774 -19.28 14.21 -13.47
CA ARG A 774 -20.42 13.89 -12.59
C ARG A 774 -21.26 12.81 -13.30
N PHE A 775 -21.22 11.59 -12.77
CA PHE A 775 -22.05 10.45 -13.21
C PHE A 775 -21.76 9.88 -14.62
N GLY A 776 -20.52 9.98 -15.10
CA GLY A 776 -20.07 9.21 -16.28
C GLY A 776 -20.38 9.84 -17.65
N THR A 777 -20.99 11.01 -17.70
CA THR A 777 -21.22 11.73 -18.97
C THR A 777 -20.72 13.17 -18.91
N ILE A 778 -19.81 13.52 -19.81
CA ILE A 778 -19.34 14.90 -20.02
C ILE A 778 -20.02 15.44 -21.27
N THR A 779 -20.85 16.47 -21.10
CA THR A 779 -21.47 17.23 -22.19
C THR A 779 -21.41 18.68 -21.81
N GLU A 780 -20.46 19.41 -22.39
CA GLU A 780 -20.16 20.77 -21.97
C GLU A 780 -20.01 21.72 -23.16
N SER A 781 -20.46 22.95 -22.98
CA SER A 781 -20.36 24.05 -23.94
C SER A 781 -19.82 25.29 -23.25
N TYR A 782 -18.80 25.93 -23.82
CA TYR A 782 -18.26 27.19 -23.29
C TYR A 782 -17.85 28.15 -24.41
N GLY A 783 -17.55 29.40 -24.04
CA GLY A 783 -17.09 30.43 -24.97
C GLY A 783 -18.18 30.91 -25.95
N GLY A 784 -19.44 30.90 -25.53
CA GLY A 784 -20.59 31.33 -26.35
C GLY A 784 -21.14 30.25 -27.29
N MET A 785 -20.75 28.99 -27.11
CA MET A 785 -21.41 27.85 -27.73
C MET A 785 -22.79 27.63 -27.10
N PRO A 786 -23.83 27.26 -27.86
CA PRO A 786 -25.12 26.87 -27.28
C PRO A 786 -24.98 25.58 -26.47
N ASP A 787 -25.72 25.43 -25.37
CA ASP A 787 -25.75 24.14 -24.67
C ASP A 787 -26.40 23.06 -25.53
N LEU A 788 -25.96 21.81 -25.35
CA LEU A 788 -26.55 20.66 -26.01
C LEU A 788 -27.56 20.02 -25.07
N THR A 789 -28.75 19.72 -25.58
CA THR A 789 -29.68 18.81 -24.91
C THR A 789 -29.10 17.41 -24.84
N TYR A 790 -29.64 16.57 -23.94
CA TYR A 790 -29.22 15.18 -23.83
C TYR A 790 -29.38 14.44 -25.16
N GLU A 791 -30.50 14.64 -25.86
CA GLU A 791 -30.80 14.00 -27.15
C GLU A 791 -29.83 14.44 -28.27
N GLU A 792 -29.45 15.72 -28.30
CA GLU A 792 -28.46 16.23 -29.25
C GLU A 792 -27.08 15.65 -28.99
N ALA A 793 -26.67 15.60 -27.72
CA ALA A 793 -25.41 15.00 -27.31
C ALA A 793 -25.37 13.49 -27.64
N ASP A 794 -26.46 12.78 -27.38
CA ASP A 794 -26.57 11.35 -27.71
C ASP A 794 -26.54 11.10 -29.22
N THR A 795 -27.17 11.98 -30.02
CA THR A 795 -27.05 11.94 -31.48
C THR A 795 -25.60 12.09 -31.96
N VAL A 796 -24.82 12.96 -31.31
CA VAL A 796 -23.37 13.10 -31.59
C VAL A 796 -22.63 11.83 -31.21
N ARG A 797 -22.92 11.25 -30.03
CA ARG A 797 -22.33 9.98 -29.58
C ARG A 797 -22.55 8.88 -30.60
N GLN A 798 -23.81 8.61 -30.96
CA GLN A 798 -24.18 7.53 -31.88
C GLN A 798 -23.55 7.71 -33.27
N LYS A 799 -23.47 8.93 -33.79
CA LYS A 799 -22.90 9.20 -35.13
C LYS A 799 -21.39 8.96 -35.18
N LEU A 800 -20.66 9.41 -34.16
CA LEU A 800 -19.20 9.38 -34.16
C LEU A 800 -18.64 8.07 -33.61
N ASP A 801 -19.38 7.39 -32.74
CA ASP A 801 -18.98 6.07 -32.22
C ASP A 801 -19.05 4.98 -33.31
N ASN A 802 -20.12 4.96 -34.11
CA ASN A 802 -20.31 4.03 -35.23
C ASN A 802 -19.31 4.21 -36.39
N SER A 803 -18.49 5.28 -36.37
CA SER A 803 -17.46 5.51 -37.39
C SER A 803 -16.13 4.78 -37.11
N ALA A 804 -15.97 4.20 -35.92
CA ALA A 804 -14.77 3.45 -35.52
C ALA A 804 -14.90 1.92 -35.71
N THR A 805 -16.11 1.40 -35.98
CA THR A 805 -16.40 -0.03 -36.19
C THR A 805 -16.47 -0.44 -37.68
N LYS A 806 -16.06 0.45 -38.60
CA LYS A 806 -16.01 0.17 -40.05
C LYS A 806 -14.60 0.21 -40.61
#